data_AF-A0A7R8CY37-F1
#
_entry.id   AF-A0A7R8CY37-F1
#
_cell.length_a   1.000
_cell.length_b   1.000
_cell.length_c   1.000
_cell.angle_alpha   90.00
_cell.angle_beta   90.00
_cell.angle_gamma   90.00
#
_symmetry.space_group_name_H-M   'P 1'
#
loop_
_entity.id
_entity.type
_entity.pdbx_description
1 polymer ?
#
loop_
_entity_poly.entity_id
_entity_poly.type
_entity_poly.pdbx_seq_one_letter_code
_entity_poly.pdbx_strand_id
1 'polypeptide(L)'
;MGAGASPTAIPTTSCQEHYLLQNSFLIAFLRPSGSCTFLSTGSISLYLSLCGLLVVLEYLAFFNMIDTKEIMREKRILVNNDVGRGRLSHRNCGFEGGLFIGVRSLVWFVCMRSLFWLHGTFVENPEYAGYIIPPPPPSPNFDASKDKLRKLGDAEGCLTKEEFDKMKQELEAEYLACFKKTRWPCMRPFYAASQSTITLAYNFNKLSDGVKLIGSSESDGLSSFLMKLSDTLEKMYRVEARVASDEDLKLTNKNLDKARARNKDLEQVENEQQECFDTFNNISAKAKEELGILKTRRISSFQKSLVELADRSYLLEKYEKSRIFIEGKGLPPDVNRHSVFANDYLDLSDIEIYGFDYDYTLTNYKKSVEIFLYNSAKKDLIERLKYPKEFENFHYDDKYCIRGLHFDIEHGLLLKVDSFHQIQLGSVYKGRRQLADEEVLRIYQRRHVPLKMIEERHHRKPRMSQMMDIFAKPFMCLLADVIHWFSEKGIEYEPYSIHHDVWSSVQTSHPAFHKECVKYPEIYLEEFPELSSFLENLIDQNKQIFLITNSTFDLVNAGMSFMIGKDWKSLEFDPVKKILLYDKVWKLLPNKVYSGGNLHTIQKMMKWEGSKVLYFGDHPYSDLEDLTLHHGWRTAAIIRELEDEIDTINKEEFKKYQNWSITLQSLIENNQMYLSEDCKDVITSWVHELNDITLKMKKMSNPYFGSIFRTHVSPTAFSRNLFRFADIYTSKLINMSPYSTDHVFYPRRGALPHEFRHWTG
;
A
#
# COMPACT_ATOMS: atom_id res chain seq x y z
N MET A 1 56.57 34.34 -1.07
CA MET A 1 57.60 33.92 -2.06
C MET A 1 56.90 32.96 -3.02
N GLY A 2 56.53 33.26 -4.26
CA GLY A 2 57.01 34.25 -5.22
C GLY A 2 57.47 33.49 -6.47
N ALA A 3 56.78 33.69 -7.61
CA ALA A 3 57.16 33.35 -9.00
C ALA A 3 57.29 31.85 -9.35
N GLY A 4 57.12 31.38 -10.60
CA GLY A 4 57.01 32.02 -11.91
C GLY A 4 56.98 30.94 -13.00
N ALA A 5 56.51 31.30 -14.18
CA ALA A 5 56.17 30.42 -15.31
C ALA A 5 57.36 29.96 -16.19
N SER A 6 57.26 28.73 -16.75
CA SER A 6 57.50 28.24 -18.14
C SER A 6 58.76 28.66 -18.97
N PRO A 7 59.07 28.12 -20.18
CA PRO A 7 58.66 26.90 -20.93
C PRO A 7 59.84 26.15 -21.66
N THR A 8 59.47 25.19 -22.53
CA THR A 8 60.16 24.66 -23.75
C THR A 8 61.24 23.57 -23.67
N ALA A 9 60.98 22.40 -24.29
CA ALA A 9 61.60 21.98 -25.56
C ALA A 9 61.05 20.61 -26.06
N ILE A 10 60.77 20.53 -27.36
CA ILE A 10 60.37 19.35 -28.15
C ILE A 10 61.65 18.66 -28.67
N PRO A 11 61.63 17.33 -28.94
CA PRO A 11 62.00 16.90 -30.30
C PRO A 11 61.06 15.84 -30.90
N THR A 12 60.85 16.00 -32.20
CA THR A 12 60.19 15.13 -33.17
C THR A 12 61.11 14.03 -33.70
N THR A 13 60.60 12.80 -33.86
CA THR A 13 60.95 11.78 -34.90
C THR A 13 59.99 10.59 -34.73
N SER A 14 59.11 10.22 -35.66
CA SER A 14 59.26 9.56 -36.98
C SER A 14 58.61 8.17 -36.95
N CYS A 15 57.72 7.91 -37.91
CA CYS A 15 57.00 6.66 -38.16
C CYS A 15 57.89 5.41 -38.19
N GLN A 16 57.51 4.38 -37.42
CA GLN A 16 57.55 2.95 -37.80
C GLN A 16 57.18 2.12 -36.56
N GLU A 17 55.95 1.61 -36.47
CA GLU A 17 55.53 0.40 -35.72
C GLU A 17 54.00 0.34 -35.66
N HIS A 18 53.36 -0.25 -36.67
CA HIS A 18 51.90 -0.39 -36.70
C HIS A 18 51.43 -1.81 -37.04
N TYR A 19 52.25 -2.85 -36.83
CA TYR A 19 51.92 -4.21 -37.25
C TYR A 19 52.15 -5.35 -36.24
N LEU A 20 52.39 -5.08 -34.95
CA LEU A 20 52.69 -6.14 -33.97
C LEU A 20 51.79 -6.22 -32.71
N LEU A 21 50.65 -5.51 -32.66
CA LEU A 21 49.79 -5.46 -31.47
C LEU A 21 48.41 -6.15 -31.57
N GLN A 22 48.17 -7.02 -32.56
CA GLN A 22 46.87 -7.67 -32.73
C GLN A 22 46.73 -9.09 -32.13
N ASN A 23 47.78 -9.73 -31.61
CA ASN A 23 47.70 -11.15 -31.21
C ASN A 23 48.03 -11.51 -29.74
N SER A 24 48.08 -10.55 -28.80
CA SER A 24 48.54 -10.85 -27.42
C SER A 24 47.61 -10.48 -26.27
N PHE A 25 46.34 -10.13 -26.50
CA PHE A 25 45.41 -9.72 -25.42
C PHE A 25 44.21 -10.66 -25.21
N LEU A 26 44.40 -11.98 -25.43
CA LEU A 26 43.37 -13.00 -25.16
C LEU A 26 43.69 -13.94 -23.97
N ILE A 27 44.72 -13.65 -23.16
CA ILE A 27 45.09 -14.50 -22.01
C ILE A 27 45.31 -13.63 -20.77
N ALA A 28 44.24 -13.18 -20.10
CA ALA A 28 44.29 -12.63 -18.73
C ALA A 28 42.93 -12.49 -18.02
N PHE A 29 41.90 -13.28 -18.34
CA PHE A 29 40.56 -13.15 -17.71
C PHE A 29 40.20 -14.25 -16.70
N LEU A 30 41.19 -14.87 -16.05
CA LEU A 30 40.94 -15.83 -14.97
C LEU A 30 41.89 -15.59 -13.79
N ARG A 31 41.46 -14.76 -12.83
CA ARG A 31 41.69 -14.94 -11.39
C ARG A 31 40.86 -13.95 -10.57
N PRO A 32 40.06 -14.41 -9.59
CA PRO A 32 39.34 -13.54 -8.67
C PRO A 32 40.19 -13.31 -7.41
N SER A 33 40.40 -12.05 -7.02
CA SER A 33 40.82 -11.72 -5.66
C SER A 33 40.50 -10.27 -5.31
N GLY A 34 39.69 -10.07 -4.28
CA GLY A 34 39.68 -8.83 -3.49
C GLY A 34 38.42 -7.97 -3.60
N SER A 35 37.47 -8.26 -2.70
CA SER A 35 36.55 -7.33 -2.02
C SER A 35 36.39 -5.90 -2.57
N CYS A 36 35.23 -5.62 -3.21
CA CYS A 36 34.61 -4.30 -3.22
C CYS A 36 33.09 -4.43 -3.11
N THR A 37 32.54 -3.63 -2.20
CA THR A 37 31.15 -3.63 -1.74
C THR A 37 30.17 -3.13 -2.80
N PHE A 38 29.03 -3.82 -2.88
CA PHE A 38 27.94 -3.67 -3.84
C PHE A 38 27.34 -2.25 -3.96
N LEU A 39 27.29 -1.72 -5.19
CA LEU A 39 26.11 -0.99 -5.68
C LEU A 39 25.05 -2.03 -6.08
N SER A 40 23.79 -1.82 -5.73
CA SER A 40 22.72 -2.79 -5.98
C SER A 40 22.61 -3.14 -7.47
N THR A 41 22.49 -4.44 -7.74
CA THR A 41 22.38 -5.05 -9.08
C THR A 41 21.23 -4.47 -9.92
N GLY A 42 20.21 -3.87 -9.28
CA GLY A 42 19.11 -3.18 -9.94
C GLY A 42 19.53 -1.93 -10.72
N SER A 43 20.47 -1.13 -10.21
CA SER A 43 20.86 0.15 -10.85
C SER A 43 21.77 -0.05 -12.07
N ILE A 44 22.60 -1.09 -12.06
CA ILE A 44 23.48 -1.44 -13.19
C ILE A 44 22.67 -2.11 -14.31
N SER A 45 21.70 -2.96 -13.95
CA SER A 45 20.77 -3.58 -14.91
C SER A 45 19.90 -2.53 -15.61
N LEU A 46 19.37 -1.56 -14.87
CA LEU A 46 18.58 -0.46 -15.42
C LEU A 46 19.44 0.43 -16.34
N TYR A 47 20.69 0.73 -15.95
CA TYR A 47 21.61 1.57 -16.72
C TYR A 47 22.11 0.88 -18.00
N LEU A 48 22.47 -0.41 -17.94
CA LEU A 48 22.84 -1.20 -19.13
C LEU A 48 21.63 -1.41 -20.05
N SER A 49 20.43 -1.56 -19.49
CA SER A 49 19.18 -1.65 -20.27
C SER A 49 18.87 -0.32 -20.96
N LEU A 50 19.02 0.82 -20.27
CA LEU A 50 18.83 2.17 -20.83
C LEU A 50 19.89 2.52 -21.88
N CYS A 51 21.16 2.19 -21.66
CA CYS A 51 22.23 2.37 -22.64
C CYS A 51 22.06 1.46 -23.86
N GLY A 52 21.65 0.20 -23.66
CA GLY A 52 21.27 -0.70 -24.75
C GLY A 52 20.05 -0.20 -25.53
N LEU A 53 19.03 0.34 -24.83
CA LEU A 53 17.85 0.91 -25.46
C LEU A 53 18.19 2.17 -26.27
N LEU A 54 19.06 3.05 -25.75
CA LEU A 54 19.51 4.27 -26.44
C LEU A 54 20.34 3.95 -27.68
N VAL A 55 21.26 2.98 -27.60
CA VAL A 55 22.02 2.51 -28.77
C VAL A 55 21.08 1.90 -29.81
N VAL A 56 20.09 1.11 -29.38
CA VAL A 56 19.09 0.52 -30.30
C VAL A 56 18.16 1.58 -30.89
N LEU A 57 17.77 2.61 -30.12
CA LEU A 57 16.89 3.69 -30.60
C LEU A 57 17.63 4.64 -31.56
N GLU A 58 18.91 4.94 -31.32
CA GLU A 58 19.76 5.70 -32.24
C GLU A 58 20.06 4.90 -33.52
N TYR A 59 20.22 3.58 -33.42
CA TYR A 59 20.36 2.70 -34.58
C TYR A 59 19.06 2.58 -35.39
N LEU A 60 17.89 2.54 -34.74
CA LEU A 60 16.58 2.51 -35.43
C LEU A 60 16.19 3.85 -36.07
N ALA A 61 16.64 4.97 -35.50
CA ALA A 61 16.50 6.30 -36.10
C ALA A 61 17.36 6.46 -37.37
N PHE A 62 18.53 5.82 -37.41
CA PHE A 62 19.43 5.80 -38.57
C PHE A 62 18.86 5.04 -39.79
N PHE A 63 17.97 4.06 -39.57
CA PHE A 63 17.34 3.24 -40.62
C PHE A 63 15.93 3.70 -41.03
N ASN A 64 15.53 4.95 -40.72
CA ASN A 64 14.25 5.56 -41.14
C ASN A 64 13.00 4.71 -40.85
N MET A 65 12.97 3.99 -39.72
CA MET A 65 11.79 3.22 -39.29
C MET A 65 10.85 4.00 -38.35
N ILE A 66 11.12 5.27 -38.07
CA ILE A 66 10.29 6.19 -37.26
C ILE A 66 10.35 7.60 -37.89
N ASP A 67 9.22 8.30 -37.96
CA ASP A 67 9.14 9.69 -38.46
C ASP A 67 9.91 10.64 -37.52
N THR A 68 11.00 11.21 -38.02
CA THR A 68 11.93 12.06 -37.26
C THR A 68 11.36 13.44 -36.89
N LYS A 69 10.19 13.83 -37.43
CA LYS A 69 9.55 15.12 -37.10
C LYS A 69 8.89 15.13 -35.71
N GLU A 70 8.49 13.97 -35.19
CA GLU A 70 7.76 13.88 -33.91
C GLU A 70 8.71 13.93 -32.70
N ILE A 71 9.88 13.27 -32.80
CA ILE A 71 10.96 13.33 -31.80
C ILE A 71 11.55 14.74 -31.67
N MET A 72 11.70 15.48 -32.77
CA MET A 72 12.23 16.86 -32.75
C MET A 72 11.24 17.87 -32.13
N ARG A 73 9.94 17.54 -32.09
CA ARG A 73 8.90 18.35 -31.45
C ARG A 73 8.91 18.17 -29.93
N GLU A 74 9.10 16.94 -29.45
CA GLU A 74 9.24 16.64 -28.01
C GLU A 74 10.61 17.05 -27.43
N LYS A 75 11.70 16.93 -28.20
CA LYS A 75 13.03 17.41 -27.77
C LYS A 75 13.10 18.93 -27.55
N ARG A 76 12.28 19.73 -28.24
CA ARG A 76 12.21 21.20 -28.02
C ARG A 76 11.53 21.59 -26.71
N ILE A 77 10.67 20.72 -26.15
CA ILE A 77 9.96 21.00 -24.90
C ILE A 77 10.85 20.63 -23.70
N LEU A 78 11.67 19.59 -23.82
CA LEU A 78 12.57 19.12 -22.75
C LEU A 78 13.87 19.94 -22.60
N VAL A 79 14.36 20.60 -23.66
CA VAL A 79 15.62 21.38 -23.59
C VAL A 79 15.43 22.82 -23.12
N ASN A 80 14.20 23.35 -23.10
CA ASN A 80 13.96 24.77 -22.76
C ASN A 80 13.65 25.04 -21.28
N ASN A 81 13.57 24.04 -20.41
CA ASN A 81 13.24 24.24 -18.99
C ASN A 81 14.41 24.09 -18.01
N ASP A 82 15.66 23.90 -18.46
CA ASP A 82 16.81 23.72 -17.55
C ASP A 82 18.07 24.49 -17.97
N VAL A 83 17.94 25.81 -18.09
CA VAL A 83 19.11 26.72 -18.09
C VAL A 83 19.09 27.58 -16.82
N GLY A 84 19.25 26.91 -15.67
CA GLY A 84 19.68 27.50 -14.41
C GLY A 84 21.20 27.35 -14.25
N ARG A 85 21.92 28.47 -14.20
CA ARG A 85 23.38 28.60 -14.17
C ARG A 85 24.06 27.78 -13.05
N GLY A 86 25.17 27.10 -13.37
CA GLY A 86 26.13 26.61 -12.37
C GLY A 86 27.38 25.97 -12.97
N ARG A 87 28.51 26.68 -12.96
CA ARG A 87 29.85 26.12 -13.23
C ARG A 87 30.22 25.14 -12.11
N LEU A 88 30.57 23.90 -12.43
CA LEU A 88 31.31 23.01 -11.53
C LEU A 88 32.70 22.74 -12.12
N SER A 89 33.70 23.01 -11.27
CA SER A 89 35.13 22.95 -11.56
C SER A 89 35.63 21.49 -11.58
N HIS A 90 36.44 21.17 -12.59
CA HIS A 90 37.27 19.97 -12.58
C HIS A 90 38.38 20.11 -11.53
N ARG A 91 38.38 19.24 -10.52
CA ARG A 91 39.60 18.64 -9.95
C ARG A 91 39.23 17.47 -9.03
N ASN A 92 39.98 16.38 -9.19
CA ASN A 92 40.06 15.17 -8.36
C ASN A 92 38.96 14.12 -8.53
N CYS A 93 39.11 13.24 -9.53
CA CYS A 93 38.72 11.83 -9.44
C CYS A 93 39.81 11.00 -10.13
N GLY A 94 40.46 10.13 -9.37
CA GLY A 94 41.54 9.25 -9.82
C GLY A 94 41.02 8.04 -10.59
N PHE A 95 41.83 7.60 -11.56
CA PHE A 95 42.06 6.21 -11.99
C PHE A 95 40.92 5.16 -11.98
N GLU A 96 39.67 5.53 -12.25
CA GLU A 96 38.60 4.61 -12.71
C GLU A 96 37.89 5.09 -13.99
N GLY A 97 38.18 6.32 -14.43
CA GLY A 97 37.63 6.90 -15.67
C GLY A 97 38.38 6.52 -16.96
N GLY A 98 39.57 5.91 -16.87
CA GLY A 98 40.42 5.61 -18.04
C GLY A 98 39.91 4.46 -18.91
N LEU A 99 39.36 3.41 -18.30
CA LEU A 99 38.80 2.25 -19.03
C LEU A 99 37.48 2.62 -19.74
N PHE A 100 36.68 3.49 -19.12
CA PHE A 100 35.43 4.02 -19.67
C PHE A 100 35.64 4.99 -20.84
N ILE A 101 36.76 5.71 -20.89
CA ILE A 101 37.09 6.61 -22.00
C ILE A 101 37.69 5.84 -23.19
N GLY A 102 38.42 4.73 -22.95
CA GLY A 102 39.02 3.91 -24.00
C GLY A 102 37.99 3.21 -24.90
N VAL A 103 36.97 2.57 -24.31
CA VAL A 103 35.89 1.90 -25.07
C VAL A 103 34.95 2.92 -25.72
N ARG A 104 34.64 4.03 -25.02
CA ARG A 104 33.93 5.18 -25.62
C ARG A 104 34.67 5.73 -26.83
N SER A 105 36.00 5.89 -26.74
CA SER A 105 36.80 6.47 -27.82
C SER A 105 36.89 5.54 -29.01
N LEU A 106 37.03 4.22 -28.83
CA LEU A 106 37.14 3.26 -29.94
C LEU A 106 35.82 3.13 -30.72
N VAL A 107 34.69 3.02 -30.03
CA VAL A 107 33.36 2.97 -30.66
C VAL A 107 32.99 4.31 -31.28
N TRP A 108 33.32 5.42 -30.61
CA TRP A 108 33.11 6.76 -31.15
C TRP A 108 33.99 7.04 -32.38
N PHE A 109 35.25 6.62 -32.41
CA PHE A 109 36.15 6.83 -33.56
C PHE A 109 35.73 6.01 -34.79
N VAL A 110 35.26 4.77 -34.60
CA VAL A 110 34.81 3.91 -35.71
C VAL A 110 33.46 4.39 -36.26
N CYS A 111 32.52 4.77 -35.38
CA CYS A 111 31.22 5.31 -35.79
C CYS A 111 31.33 6.71 -36.41
N MET A 112 32.08 7.64 -35.81
CA MET A 112 32.24 9.01 -36.34
C MET A 112 32.99 9.06 -37.66
N ARG A 113 34.00 8.21 -37.88
CA ARG A 113 34.75 8.21 -39.14
C ARG A 113 33.91 7.68 -40.30
N SER A 114 32.98 6.76 -40.01
CA SER A 114 31.98 6.26 -40.96
C SER A 114 30.87 7.29 -41.20
N LEU A 115 30.42 8.00 -40.15
CA LEU A 115 29.42 9.08 -40.22
C LEU A 115 29.92 10.34 -40.94
N PHE A 116 31.16 10.78 -40.73
CA PHE A 116 31.74 11.94 -41.43
C PHE A 116 31.94 11.66 -42.93
N TRP A 117 32.30 10.42 -43.29
CA TRP A 117 32.38 9.99 -44.68
C TRP A 117 31.00 9.96 -45.34
N LEU A 118 30.00 9.40 -44.65
CA LEU A 118 28.63 9.29 -45.16
C LEU A 118 27.96 10.68 -45.30
N HIS A 119 28.12 11.54 -44.30
CA HIS A 119 27.65 12.93 -44.33
C HIS A 119 28.34 13.75 -45.42
N GLY A 120 29.67 13.64 -45.56
CA GLY A 120 30.40 14.32 -46.64
C GLY A 120 29.93 13.88 -48.03
N THR A 121 29.68 12.59 -48.22
CA THR A 121 29.22 12.02 -49.49
C THR A 121 27.79 12.46 -49.86
N PHE A 122 26.88 12.58 -48.88
CA PHE A 122 25.50 13.02 -49.10
C PHE A 122 25.35 14.55 -49.25
N VAL A 123 26.20 15.34 -48.59
CA VAL A 123 26.20 16.80 -48.75
C VAL A 123 26.76 17.21 -50.12
N GLU A 124 27.75 16.47 -50.64
CA GLU A 124 28.34 16.74 -51.95
C GLU A 124 27.49 16.20 -53.12
N ASN A 125 26.59 15.23 -52.90
CA ASN A 125 25.75 14.63 -53.94
C ASN A 125 24.31 14.35 -53.43
N PRO A 126 23.41 15.35 -53.53
CA PRO A 126 22.05 15.30 -52.96
C PRO A 126 21.15 14.20 -53.54
N GLU A 127 21.43 13.70 -54.75
CA GLU A 127 20.61 12.70 -55.45
C GLU A 127 20.71 11.29 -54.86
N TYR A 128 21.69 11.02 -53.99
CA TYR A 128 21.85 9.71 -53.33
C TYR A 128 21.03 9.56 -52.04
N ALA A 129 20.35 10.61 -51.58
CA ALA A 129 19.52 10.57 -50.39
C ALA A 129 18.35 9.58 -50.58
N GLY A 130 18.34 8.50 -49.80
CA GLY A 130 17.24 7.52 -49.76
C GLY A 130 17.49 6.16 -50.42
N TYR A 131 18.69 5.89 -50.95
CA TYR A 131 19.07 4.56 -51.47
C TYR A 131 19.98 3.82 -50.48
N ILE A 132 19.67 2.55 -50.18
CA ILE A 132 20.48 1.70 -49.26
C ILE A 132 21.84 1.35 -49.88
N ILE A 133 21.92 1.29 -51.22
CA ILE A 133 23.12 0.99 -52.00
C ILE A 133 23.08 1.91 -53.22
N PRO A 134 24.10 2.75 -53.47
CA PRO A 134 24.06 3.69 -54.57
C PRO A 134 24.08 2.96 -55.93
N PRO A 135 23.40 3.50 -56.97
CA PRO A 135 23.42 2.91 -58.30
C PRO A 135 24.85 2.87 -58.88
N PRO A 136 25.14 1.94 -59.82
CA PRO A 136 26.44 1.88 -60.47
C PRO A 136 26.75 3.24 -61.14
N PRO A 137 27.96 3.80 -60.95
CA PRO A 137 28.30 5.10 -61.50
C PRO A 137 28.21 5.06 -63.03
N PRO A 138 27.86 6.19 -63.68
CA PRO A 138 27.75 6.24 -65.13
C PRO A 138 29.05 5.78 -65.78
N SER A 139 28.96 4.92 -66.79
CA SER A 139 30.14 4.49 -67.55
C SER A 139 30.82 5.73 -68.15
N PRO A 140 32.16 5.86 -68.06
CA PRO A 140 32.83 7.04 -68.61
C PRO A 140 32.51 7.17 -70.10
N ASN A 141 32.00 8.33 -70.51
CA ASN A 141 31.73 8.61 -71.91
C ASN A 141 33.05 8.91 -72.62
N PHE A 142 33.50 7.95 -73.43
CA PHE A 142 34.72 8.06 -74.21
C PHE A 142 34.46 8.44 -75.68
N ASP A 143 33.26 8.85 -76.06
CA ASP A 143 32.90 9.05 -77.47
C ASP A 143 33.72 10.18 -78.12
N ALA A 144 33.98 11.27 -77.38
CA ALA A 144 34.88 12.33 -77.84
C ALA A 144 36.34 11.87 -77.97
N SER A 145 36.83 11.04 -77.04
CA SER A 145 38.18 10.46 -77.10
C SER A 145 38.31 9.41 -78.22
N LYS A 146 37.24 8.65 -78.51
CA LYS A 146 37.17 7.68 -79.61
C LYS A 146 37.09 8.37 -80.97
N ASP A 147 36.34 9.46 -81.10
CA ASP A 147 36.29 10.26 -82.33
C ASP A 147 37.62 10.99 -82.61
N LYS A 148 38.30 11.50 -81.57
CA LYS A 148 39.66 12.05 -81.71
C LYS A 148 40.68 10.96 -82.07
N LEU A 149 40.60 9.78 -81.45
CA LEU A 149 41.45 8.63 -81.79
C LEU A 149 41.23 8.18 -83.25
N ARG A 150 39.98 8.20 -83.73
CA ARG A 150 39.64 7.90 -85.13
C ARG A 150 40.22 8.94 -86.09
N LYS A 151 40.08 10.24 -85.78
CA LYS A 151 40.69 11.34 -86.55
C LYS A 151 42.22 11.32 -86.52
N LEU A 152 42.84 10.83 -85.43
CA LEU A 152 44.29 10.65 -85.34
C LEU A 152 44.78 9.51 -86.24
N GLY A 153 44.00 8.43 -86.34
CA GLY A 153 44.25 7.32 -87.27
C GLY A 153 44.01 7.68 -88.74
N ASP A 154 43.01 8.51 -89.02
CA ASP A 154 42.73 8.99 -90.38
C ASP A 154 43.78 10.00 -90.90
N ALA A 155 44.57 10.62 -90.01
CA ALA A 155 45.62 11.60 -90.32
C ALA A 155 47.05 11.00 -90.36
N GLU A 156 47.16 9.67 -90.25
CA GLU A 156 48.42 8.92 -90.18
C GLU A 156 49.12 8.93 -91.56
N GLY A 157 49.79 10.04 -91.89
CA GLY A 157 50.51 10.25 -93.15
C GLY A 157 50.77 11.71 -93.54
N CYS A 158 50.10 12.69 -92.89
CA CYS A 158 50.27 14.13 -93.20
C CYS A 158 50.83 14.96 -92.03
N LEU A 159 51.14 14.35 -90.89
CA LEU A 159 51.64 15.02 -89.68
C LEU A 159 53.13 14.72 -89.47
N THR A 160 53.87 15.68 -88.89
CA THR A 160 55.24 15.42 -88.46
C THR A 160 55.26 14.53 -87.20
N LYS A 161 56.36 13.78 -87.00
CA LYS A 161 56.49 12.83 -85.88
C LYS A 161 56.32 13.50 -84.51
N GLU A 162 56.81 14.73 -84.36
CA GLU A 162 56.68 15.51 -83.13
C GLU A 162 55.24 15.97 -82.87
N GLU A 163 54.47 16.31 -83.92
CA GLU A 163 53.05 16.68 -83.80
C GLU A 163 52.18 15.48 -83.43
N PHE A 164 52.47 14.31 -84.00
CA PHE A 164 51.77 13.06 -83.68
C PHE A 164 51.98 12.63 -82.23
N ASP A 165 53.23 12.63 -81.76
CA ASP A 165 53.56 12.25 -80.39
C ASP A 165 52.96 13.23 -79.36
N LYS A 166 52.91 14.53 -79.69
CA LYS A 166 52.28 15.55 -78.84
C LYS A 166 50.77 15.37 -78.74
N MET A 167 50.07 15.14 -79.86
CA MET A 167 48.63 14.91 -79.84
C MET A 167 48.25 13.56 -79.19
N LYS A 168 49.10 12.54 -79.34
CA LYS A 168 48.94 11.25 -78.65
C LYS A 168 49.11 11.40 -77.13
N GLN A 169 50.11 12.14 -76.67
CA GLN A 169 50.29 12.45 -75.24
C GLN A 169 49.13 13.27 -74.68
N GLU A 170 48.59 14.23 -75.44
CA GLU A 170 47.40 14.98 -75.05
C GLU A 170 46.16 14.07 -74.94
N LEU A 171 45.97 13.12 -75.86
CA LEU A 171 44.86 12.17 -75.84
C LEU A 171 44.97 11.15 -74.69
N GLU A 172 46.17 10.64 -74.41
CA GLU A 172 46.46 9.73 -73.29
C GLU A 172 46.28 10.44 -71.94
N ALA A 173 46.67 11.72 -71.85
CA ALA A 173 46.43 12.56 -70.68
C ALA A 173 44.93 12.84 -70.48
N GLU A 174 44.17 13.11 -71.55
CA GLU A 174 42.70 13.25 -71.51
C GLU A 174 42.02 11.94 -71.05
N TYR A 175 42.46 10.79 -71.57
CA TYR A 175 41.91 9.48 -71.24
C TYR A 175 42.22 9.09 -69.78
N LEU A 176 43.44 9.33 -69.31
CA LEU A 176 43.86 9.07 -67.93
C LEU A 176 43.19 10.03 -66.95
N ALA A 177 42.97 11.29 -67.34
CA ALA A 177 42.20 12.26 -66.56
C ALA A 177 40.74 11.82 -66.44
N CYS A 178 40.09 11.38 -67.52
CA CYS A 178 38.73 10.85 -67.50
C CYS A 178 38.62 9.57 -66.65
N PHE A 179 39.60 8.66 -66.75
CA PHE A 179 39.64 7.42 -65.95
C PHE A 179 39.85 7.66 -64.44
N LYS A 180 40.78 8.57 -64.07
CA LYS A 180 41.06 8.94 -62.67
C LYS A 180 39.92 9.73 -62.02
N LYS A 181 39.19 10.53 -62.80
CA LYS A 181 38.06 11.35 -62.31
C LYS A 181 36.79 10.53 -62.04
N THR A 182 36.61 9.38 -62.70
CA THR A 182 35.33 8.64 -62.67
C THR A 182 35.38 7.25 -62.00
N ARG A 183 36.53 6.53 -61.99
CA ARG A 183 36.53 5.10 -61.55
C ARG A 183 37.44 4.76 -60.37
N TRP A 184 38.49 5.54 -60.12
CA TRP A 184 39.48 5.25 -59.06
C TRP A 184 39.02 5.59 -57.61
N PRO A 185 38.27 6.68 -57.36
CA PRO A 185 37.74 6.97 -56.02
C PRO A 185 36.69 5.97 -55.51
N CYS A 186 36.02 5.23 -56.41
CA CYS A 186 34.85 4.41 -56.10
C CYS A 186 35.18 2.95 -55.75
N MET A 187 36.29 2.39 -56.23
CA MET A 187 36.58 0.95 -56.08
C MET A 187 37.35 0.58 -54.80
N ARG A 188 38.04 1.54 -54.15
CA ARG A 188 38.76 1.28 -52.88
C ARG A 188 37.85 1.03 -51.67
N PRO A 189 36.73 1.74 -51.48
CA PRO A 189 35.81 1.48 -50.36
C PRO A 189 35.02 0.17 -50.52
N PHE A 190 34.65 -0.20 -51.76
CA PHE A 190 33.79 -1.35 -52.05
C PHE A 190 34.43 -2.70 -51.71
N TYR A 191 35.73 -2.87 -52.00
CA TYR A 191 36.45 -4.11 -51.68
C TYR A 191 36.77 -4.28 -50.19
N ALA A 192 36.92 -3.17 -49.44
CA ALA A 192 37.16 -3.22 -47.99
C ALA A 192 35.87 -3.45 -47.18
N ALA A 193 34.72 -3.05 -47.72
CA ALA A 193 33.41 -3.23 -47.07
C ALA A 193 32.90 -4.68 -47.15
N SER A 194 33.09 -5.40 -48.26
CA SER A 194 32.53 -6.76 -48.43
C SER A 194 33.19 -7.83 -47.54
N GLN A 195 34.50 -7.73 -47.30
CA GLN A 195 35.22 -8.67 -46.41
C GLN A 195 34.93 -8.44 -44.93
N SER A 196 34.51 -7.24 -44.54
CA SER A 196 34.20 -6.90 -43.15
C SER A 196 32.78 -7.33 -42.74
N THR A 197 31.79 -7.30 -43.65
CA THR A 197 30.40 -7.72 -43.39
C THR A 197 30.27 -9.23 -43.17
N ILE A 198 30.96 -10.04 -43.98
CA ILE A 198 30.98 -11.52 -43.84
C ILE A 198 31.60 -11.93 -42.50
N THR A 199 32.70 -11.28 -42.12
CA THR A 199 33.39 -11.53 -40.85
C THR A 199 32.52 -11.10 -39.65
N LEU A 200 31.77 -10.01 -39.79
CA LEU A 200 30.88 -9.49 -38.76
C LEU A 200 29.64 -10.37 -38.56
N ALA A 201 29.01 -10.85 -39.64
CA ALA A 201 27.93 -11.82 -39.60
C ALA A 201 28.38 -13.11 -38.87
N TYR A 202 29.53 -13.65 -39.25
CA TYR A 202 30.09 -14.85 -38.61
C TYR A 202 30.34 -14.66 -37.10
N ASN A 203 30.82 -13.49 -36.69
CA ASN A 203 31.04 -13.16 -35.27
C ASN A 203 29.72 -13.02 -34.49
N PHE A 204 28.69 -12.39 -35.05
CA PHE A 204 27.37 -12.30 -34.39
C PHE A 204 26.73 -13.65 -34.19
N ASN A 205 26.88 -14.57 -35.16
CA ASN A 205 26.37 -15.94 -35.01
C ASN A 205 27.09 -16.70 -33.88
N LYS A 206 28.43 -16.64 -33.85
CA LYS A 206 29.22 -17.27 -32.78
C LYS A 206 28.95 -16.69 -31.39
N LEU A 207 28.77 -15.38 -31.30
CA LEU A 207 28.41 -14.72 -30.04
C LEU A 207 26.99 -15.08 -29.61
N SER A 208 26.04 -15.14 -30.55
CA SER A 208 24.68 -15.58 -30.29
C SER A 208 24.65 -16.99 -29.69
N ASP A 209 25.33 -17.95 -30.33
CA ASP A 209 25.40 -19.35 -29.88
C ASP A 209 26.10 -19.48 -28.52
N GLY A 210 27.19 -18.75 -28.31
CA GLY A 210 27.91 -18.72 -27.04
C GLY A 210 27.07 -18.17 -25.90
N VAL A 211 26.36 -17.06 -26.12
CA VAL A 211 25.47 -16.44 -25.11
C VAL A 211 24.24 -17.33 -24.85
N LYS A 212 23.73 -18.03 -25.86
CA LYS A 212 22.62 -18.99 -25.72
C LYS A 212 23.00 -20.17 -24.84
N LEU A 213 24.21 -20.70 -25.03
CA LEU A 213 24.73 -21.83 -24.27
C LEU A 213 24.89 -21.45 -22.79
N ILE A 214 25.45 -20.26 -22.52
CA ILE A 214 25.60 -19.72 -21.15
C ILE A 214 24.23 -19.47 -20.51
N GLY A 215 23.30 -18.85 -21.24
CA GLY A 215 21.94 -18.60 -20.75
C GLY A 215 21.16 -19.89 -20.44
N SER A 216 21.44 -20.99 -21.15
CA SER A 216 20.80 -22.30 -20.94
C SER A 216 21.38 -23.07 -19.74
N SER A 217 22.55 -22.69 -19.24
CA SER A 217 23.20 -23.30 -18.07
C SER A 217 22.96 -22.55 -16.75
N GLU A 218 22.40 -21.35 -16.80
CA GLU A 218 22.14 -20.48 -15.63
C GLU A 218 20.70 -20.64 -15.12
N SER A 219 20.51 -20.68 -13.80
CA SER A 219 19.21 -20.96 -13.15
C SER A 219 18.51 -19.73 -12.57
N ASP A 220 19.03 -18.53 -12.78
CA ASP A 220 18.59 -17.27 -12.16
C ASP A 220 18.07 -16.25 -13.20
N GLY A 221 17.67 -15.05 -12.72
CA GLY A 221 17.07 -14.00 -13.56
C GLY A 221 17.95 -13.52 -14.73
N LEU A 222 19.25 -13.85 -14.70
CA LEU A 222 20.22 -13.55 -15.76
C LEU A 222 19.98 -14.41 -17.00
N SER A 223 19.49 -15.65 -16.85
CA SER A 223 19.16 -16.55 -17.96
C SER A 223 18.19 -15.89 -18.95
N SER A 224 17.12 -15.26 -18.47
CA SER A 224 16.13 -14.57 -19.31
C SER A 224 16.73 -13.39 -20.10
N PHE A 225 17.66 -12.65 -19.50
CA PHE A 225 18.36 -11.56 -20.16
C PHE A 225 19.35 -12.07 -21.22
N LEU A 226 20.13 -13.10 -20.89
CA LEU A 226 21.10 -13.71 -21.81
C LEU A 226 20.40 -14.36 -23.00
N MET A 227 19.25 -15.02 -22.79
CA MET A 227 18.44 -15.56 -23.88
C MET A 227 17.91 -14.45 -24.80
N LYS A 228 17.44 -13.32 -24.26
CA LYS A 228 17.03 -12.15 -25.07
C LYS A 228 18.21 -11.51 -25.81
N LEU A 229 19.40 -11.48 -25.21
CA LEU A 229 20.62 -10.96 -25.82
C LEU A 229 21.08 -11.87 -26.97
N SER A 230 21.06 -13.19 -26.77
CA SER A 230 21.32 -14.18 -27.82
C SER A 230 20.34 -14.02 -28.99
N ASP A 231 19.03 -13.96 -28.73
CA ASP A 231 18.02 -13.72 -29.76
C ASP A 231 18.24 -12.41 -30.53
N THR A 232 18.81 -11.39 -29.88
CA THR A 232 19.13 -10.10 -30.50
C THR A 232 20.37 -10.20 -31.38
N LEU A 233 21.40 -10.90 -30.92
CA LEU A 233 22.62 -11.18 -31.70
C LEU A 233 22.31 -12.08 -32.91
N GLU A 234 21.41 -13.05 -32.78
CA GLU A 234 20.94 -13.88 -33.90
C GLU A 234 20.23 -13.03 -34.96
N LYS A 235 19.42 -12.06 -34.53
CA LYS A 235 18.78 -11.10 -35.44
C LYS A 235 19.79 -10.18 -36.12
N MET A 236 20.84 -9.73 -35.41
CA MET A 236 21.94 -8.94 -35.99
C MET A 236 22.72 -9.75 -37.02
N TYR A 237 23.03 -11.03 -36.73
CA TYR A 237 23.60 -11.96 -37.71
C TYR A 237 22.74 -12.04 -38.97
N ARG A 238 21.42 -12.24 -38.84
CA ARG A 238 20.51 -12.35 -40.00
C ARG A 238 20.45 -11.08 -40.84
N VAL A 239 20.66 -9.90 -40.25
CA VAL A 239 20.74 -8.62 -40.97
C VAL A 239 22.06 -8.54 -41.75
N GLU A 240 23.19 -8.82 -41.11
CA GLU A 240 24.52 -8.81 -41.77
C GLU A 240 24.63 -9.89 -42.85
N ALA A 241 24.05 -11.07 -42.63
CA ALA A 241 23.97 -12.15 -43.61
C ALA A 241 23.17 -11.77 -44.87
N ARG A 242 22.17 -10.89 -44.75
CA ARG A 242 21.46 -10.34 -45.93
C ARG A 242 22.35 -9.44 -46.75
N VAL A 243 23.09 -8.57 -46.09
CA VAL A 243 24.04 -7.67 -46.77
C VAL A 243 25.12 -8.48 -47.48
N ALA A 244 25.60 -9.56 -46.86
CA ALA A 244 26.49 -10.52 -47.51
C ALA A 244 25.82 -11.20 -48.73
N SER A 245 24.58 -11.71 -48.60
CA SER A 245 23.89 -12.38 -49.71
C SER A 245 23.53 -11.44 -50.88
N ASP A 246 23.29 -10.15 -50.60
CA ASP A 246 23.06 -9.12 -51.63
C ASP A 246 24.35 -8.81 -52.40
N GLU A 247 25.48 -8.75 -51.71
CA GLU A 247 26.80 -8.61 -52.33
C GLU A 247 27.17 -9.85 -53.16
N ASP A 248 26.88 -11.06 -52.67
CA ASP A 248 27.05 -12.31 -53.43
C ASP A 248 26.14 -12.35 -54.67
N LEU A 249 24.90 -11.88 -54.56
CA LEU A 249 23.97 -11.76 -55.70
C LEU A 249 24.48 -10.74 -56.73
N LYS A 250 25.02 -9.59 -56.30
CA LYS A 250 25.62 -8.61 -57.23
C LYS A 250 26.88 -9.15 -57.89
N LEU A 251 27.69 -9.91 -57.16
CA LEU A 251 28.90 -10.52 -57.68
C LEU A 251 28.57 -11.59 -58.73
N THR A 252 27.60 -12.45 -58.46
CA THR A 252 27.11 -13.47 -59.40
C THR A 252 26.44 -12.84 -60.62
N ASN A 253 25.64 -11.78 -60.47
CA ASN A 253 25.12 -10.99 -61.60
C ASN A 253 26.24 -10.44 -62.49
N LYS A 254 27.29 -9.87 -61.88
CA LYS A 254 28.45 -9.33 -62.61
C LYS A 254 29.27 -10.43 -63.30
N ASN A 255 29.34 -11.62 -62.70
CA ASN A 255 30.01 -12.78 -63.30
C ASN A 255 29.19 -13.34 -64.46
N LEU A 256 27.86 -13.35 -64.34
CA LEU A 256 26.93 -13.74 -65.40
C LEU A 256 27.04 -12.82 -66.61
N ASP A 257 27.10 -11.49 -66.40
CA ASP A 257 27.31 -10.53 -67.48
C ASP A 257 28.65 -10.74 -68.21
N LYS A 258 29.70 -11.11 -67.47
CA LYS A 258 31.01 -11.45 -68.06
C LYS A 258 30.99 -12.77 -68.82
N ALA A 259 30.29 -13.79 -68.32
CA ALA A 259 30.13 -15.08 -68.98
C ALA A 259 29.34 -14.93 -70.29
N ARG A 260 28.27 -14.12 -70.28
CA ARG A 260 27.50 -13.70 -71.47
C ARG A 260 28.34 -12.96 -72.49
N ALA A 261 29.20 -12.05 -72.05
CA ALA A 261 30.11 -11.33 -72.95
C ALA A 261 31.22 -12.21 -73.56
N ARG A 262 31.59 -13.32 -72.91
CA ARG A 262 32.66 -14.24 -73.36
C ARG A 262 32.13 -15.54 -73.99
N ASN A 263 30.83 -15.75 -73.96
CA ASN A 263 30.11 -16.92 -74.48
C ASN A 263 30.71 -18.26 -74.00
N LYS A 264 31.07 -18.33 -72.72
CA LYS A 264 31.76 -19.46 -72.09
C LYS A 264 31.25 -19.66 -70.66
N ASP A 265 31.07 -20.92 -70.25
CA ASP A 265 30.67 -21.33 -68.89
C ASP A 265 29.31 -20.75 -68.43
N LEU A 266 28.39 -20.52 -69.37
CA LEU A 266 27.10 -19.86 -69.12
C LEU A 266 26.17 -20.61 -68.17
N GLU A 267 26.00 -21.92 -68.38
CA GLU A 267 25.06 -22.75 -67.60
C GLU A 267 25.42 -22.81 -66.11
N GLN A 268 26.72 -22.92 -65.80
CA GLN A 268 27.20 -22.94 -64.42
C GLN A 268 26.98 -21.60 -63.72
N VAL A 269 27.31 -20.49 -64.39
CA VAL A 269 27.19 -19.15 -63.81
C VAL A 269 25.72 -18.70 -63.70
N GLU A 270 24.84 -19.16 -64.58
CA GLU A 270 23.39 -18.96 -64.46
C GLU A 270 22.80 -19.73 -63.27
N ASN A 271 23.20 -20.99 -63.06
CA ASN A 271 22.78 -21.76 -61.89
C ASN A 271 23.27 -21.15 -60.57
N GLU A 272 24.54 -20.72 -60.51
CA GLU A 272 25.10 -20.05 -59.32
C GLU A 272 24.40 -18.71 -59.01
N GLN A 273 24.04 -17.94 -60.04
CA GLN A 273 23.29 -16.68 -59.87
C GLN A 273 21.85 -16.95 -59.39
N GLN A 274 21.20 -17.99 -59.92
CA GLN A 274 19.85 -18.38 -59.53
C GLN A 274 19.80 -18.87 -58.07
N GLU A 275 20.78 -19.67 -57.63
CA GLU A 275 20.91 -20.09 -56.23
C GLU A 275 21.11 -18.91 -55.27
N CYS A 276 21.97 -17.94 -55.63
CA CYS A 276 22.14 -16.71 -54.84
C CYS A 276 20.86 -15.86 -54.81
N PHE A 277 20.11 -15.79 -55.91
CA PHE A 277 18.85 -15.06 -56.01
C PHE A 277 17.76 -15.68 -55.13
N ASP A 278 17.60 -17.00 -55.17
CA ASP A 278 16.63 -17.72 -54.35
C ASP A 278 16.97 -17.62 -52.85
N THR A 279 18.25 -17.68 -52.51
CA THR A 279 18.74 -17.48 -51.13
C THR A 279 18.43 -16.06 -50.63
N PHE A 280 18.73 -15.02 -51.41
CA PHE A 280 18.43 -13.63 -51.07
C PHE A 280 16.94 -13.39 -50.87
N ASN A 281 16.09 -13.93 -51.76
CA ASN A 281 14.63 -13.77 -51.67
C ASN A 281 14.03 -14.48 -50.46
N ASN A 282 14.48 -15.71 -50.17
CA ASN A 282 14.01 -16.46 -48.99
C ASN A 282 14.36 -15.74 -47.68
N ILE A 283 15.60 -15.26 -47.56
CA ILE A 283 16.03 -14.51 -46.37
C ILE A 283 15.29 -13.16 -46.27
N SER A 284 15.02 -12.50 -47.39
CA SER A 284 14.27 -11.24 -47.47
C SER A 284 12.77 -11.38 -47.21
N ALA A 285 12.15 -12.50 -47.54
CA ALA A 285 10.74 -12.77 -47.24
C ALA A 285 10.57 -12.99 -45.72
N LYS A 286 11.38 -13.88 -45.14
CA LYS A 286 11.39 -14.17 -43.70
C LYS A 286 11.71 -12.92 -42.86
N ALA A 287 12.56 -12.04 -43.40
CA ALA A 287 12.84 -10.72 -42.84
C ALA A 287 11.61 -9.85 -42.62
N LYS A 288 10.80 -9.71 -43.67
CA LYS A 288 9.65 -8.83 -43.70
C LYS A 288 8.58 -9.33 -42.73
N GLU A 289 8.40 -10.64 -42.67
CA GLU A 289 7.51 -11.30 -41.71
C GLU A 289 7.94 -11.04 -40.25
N GLU A 290 9.22 -11.31 -39.92
CA GLU A 290 9.75 -11.08 -38.57
C GLU A 290 9.70 -9.61 -38.15
N LEU A 291 9.98 -8.68 -39.08
CA LEU A 291 9.90 -7.23 -38.85
C LEU A 291 8.45 -6.78 -38.59
N GLY A 292 7.48 -7.34 -39.32
CA GLY A 292 6.05 -7.07 -39.12
C GLY A 292 5.54 -7.54 -37.75
N ILE A 293 5.95 -8.74 -37.31
CA ILE A 293 5.62 -9.28 -35.99
C ILE A 293 6.24 -8.43 -34.88
N LEU A 294 7.52 -8.03 -35.02
CA LEU A 294 8.21 -7.19 -34.05
C LEU A 294 7.59 -5.80 -33.91
N LYS A 295 7.18 -5.18 -35.02
CA LYS A 295 6.49 -3.89 -35.02
C LYS A 295 5.17 -3.96 -34.25
N THR A 296 4.36 -4.98 -34.53
CA THR A 296 3.06 -5.18 -33.86
C THR A 296 3.21 -5.42 -32.35
N ARG A 297 4.15 -6.29 -31.94
CA ARG A 297 4.40 -6.58 -30.53
C ARG A 297 4.95 -5.38 -29.76
N ARG A 298 5.85 -4.59 -30.35
CA ARG A 298 6.42 -3.39 -29.70
C ARG A 298 5.39 -2.28 -29.56
N ILE A 299 4.58 -2.02 -30.59
CA ILE A 299 3.51 -1.02 -30.52
C ILE A 299 2.51 -1.41 -29.43
N SER A 300 2.08 -2.67 -29.39
CA SER A 300 1.17 -3.15 -28.35
C SER A 300 1.78 -3.06 -26.94
N SER A 301 3.05 -3.43 -26.76
CA SER A 301 3.75 -3.29 -25.48
C SER A 301 3.92 -1.83 -25.05
N PHE A 302 4.23 -0.93 -25.98
CA PHE A 302 4.41 0.49 -25.69
C PHE A 302 3.07 1.17 -25.37
N GLN A 303 2.01 0.86 -26.11
CA GLN A 303 0.65 1.31 -25.80
C GLN A 303 0.22 0.84 -24.41
N LYS A 304 0.49 -0.43 -24.06
CA LYS A 304 0.21 -0.95 -22.73
C LYS A 304 0.95 -0.16 -21.64
N SER A 305 2.26 0.06 -21.78
CA SER A 305 3.04 0.83 -20.81
C SER A 305 2.61 2.30 -20.69
N LEU A 306 2.17 2.94 -21.78
CA LEU A 306 1.63 4.30 -21.73
C LEU A 306 0.30 4.38 -20.97
N VAL A 307 -0.58 3.40 -21.16
CA VAL A 307 -1.85 3.31 -20.41
C VAL A 307 -1.56 3.09 -18.92
N GLU A 308 -0.63 2.20 -18.59
CA GLU A 308 -0.24 1.91 -17.20
C GLU A 308 0.35 3.15 -16.49
N LEU A 309 1.20 3.93 -17.18
CA LEU A 309 1.75 5.18 -16.65
C LEU A 309 0.69 6.29 -16.49
N ALA A 310 -0.26 6.37 -17.42
CA ALA A 310 -1.37 7.31 -17.35
C ALA A 310 -2.30 6.99 -16.17
N ASP A 311 -2.66 5.72 -15.99
CA ASP A 311 -3.49 5.26 -14.87
C ASP A 311 -2.81 5.51 -13.53
N ARG A 312 -1.51 5.21 -13.42
CA ARG A 312 -0.72 5.48 -12.20
C ARG A 312 -0.71 6.98 -11.85
N SER A 313 -0.45 7.83 -12.84
CA SER A 313 -0.43 9.28 -12.67
C SER A 313 -1.80 9.81 -12.24
N TYR A 314 -2.86 9.28 -12.84
CA TYR A 314 -4.23 9.62 -12.51
C TYR A 314 -4.58 9.29 -11.05
N LEU A 315 -4.17 8.11 -10.55
CA LEU A 315 -4.39 7.72 -9.15
C LEU A 315 -3.72 8.68 -8.17
N LEU A 316 -2.46 9.03 -8.42
CA LEU A 316 -1.70 9.97 -7.57
C LEU A 316 -2.33 11.37 -7.57
N GLU A 317 -2.77 11.85 -8.73
CA GLU A 317 -3.47 13.13 -8.82
C GLU A 317 -4.78 13.12 -8.03
N LYS A 318 -5.53 12.01 -8.08
CA LYS A 318 -6.79 11.82 -7.33
C LYS A 318 -6.56 11.86 -5.83
N TYR A 319 -5.48 11.22 -5.37
CA TYR A 319 -5.05 11.24 -3.97
C TYR A 319 -4.75 12.66 -3.50
N GLU A 320 -3.87 13.39 -4.20
CA GLU A 320 -3.46 14.75 -3.82
C GLU A 320 -4.63 15.73 -3.84
N LYS A 321 -5.48 15.66 -4.87
CA LYS A 321 -6.70 16.48 -4.93
C LYS A 321 -7.64 16.23 -3.77
N SER A 322 -7.85 14.95 -3.41
CA SER A 322 -8.71 14.59 -2.29
C SER A 322 -8.14 15.04 -0.96
N ARG A 323 -6.82 14.96 -0.80
CA ARG A 323 -6.10 15.42 0.39
C ARG A 323 -6.24 16.93 0.58
N ILE A 324 -5.92 17.72 -0.45
CA ILE A 324 -6.07 19.19 -0.43
C ILE A 324 -7.52 19.58 -0.14
N PHE A 325 -8.49 18.89 -0.77
CA PHE A 325 -9.91 19.16 -0.56
C PHE A 325 -10.34 18.95 0.90
N ILE A 326 -9.93 17.84 1.51
CA ILE A 326 -10.28 17.53 2.91
C ILE A 326 -9.53 18.44 3.89
N GLU A 327 -8.26 18.76 3.63
CA GLU A 327 -7.48 19.70 4.45
C GLU A 327 -8.06 21.12 4.39
N GLY A 328 -8.64 21.51 3.26
CA GLY A 328 -9.36 22.78 3.09
C GLY A 328 -10.79 22.79 3.64
N LYS A 329 -11.38 21.61 3.94
CA LYS A 329 -12.73 21.51 4.52
C LYS A 329 -12.66 21.77 6.04
N GLY A 330 -13.61 22.55 6.55
CA GLY A 330 -13.75 22.76 8.00
C GLY A 330 -13.94 21.44 8.76
N LEU A 331 -13.43 21.38 9.98
CA LEU A 331 -13.65 20.24 10.87
C LEU A 331 -15.11 20.17 11.33
N PRO A 332 -15.66 18.98 11.57
CA PRO A 332 -17.01 18.85 12.12
C PRO A 332 -17.11 19.52 13.50
N PRO A 333 -18.29 20.01 13.89
CA PRO A 333 -18.52 20.62 15.20
C PRO A 333 -18.29 19.61 16.33
N ASP A 334 -17.95 20.12 17.51
CA ASP A 334 -17.80 19.30 18.71
C ASP A 334 -19.14 18.67 19.13
N VAL A 335 -19.05 17.41 19.57
CA VAL A 335 -20.17 16.73 20.23
C VAL A 335 -20.19 17.16 21.69
N ASN A 336 -21.33 17.65 22.19
CA ASN A 336 -21.45 17.99 23.59
C ASN A 336 -21.50 16.72 24.46
N ARG A 337 -20.52 16.58 25.36
CA ARG A 337 -20.34 15.44 26.26
C ARG A 337 -21.49 15.20 27.25
N HIS A 338 -22.33 16.21 27.49
CA HIS A 338 -23.49 16.14 28.39
C HIS A 338 -24.82 15.96 27.64
N SER A 339 -24.76 15.60 26.35
CA SER A 339 -25.98 15.37 25.55
C SER A 339 -26.63 14.03 25.87
N VAL A 340 -27.93 13.94 25.61
CA VAL A 340 -28.68 12.68 25.57
C VAL A 340 -28.77 12.25 24.11
N PHE A 341 -28.39 11.01 23.82
CA PHE A 341 -28.35 10.46 22.47
C PHE A 341 -29.51 9.48 22.27
N ALA A 342 -30.29 9.69 21.20
CA ALA A 342 -31.47 8.88 20.91
C ALA A 342 -31.19 7.82 19.84
N ASN A 343 -31.47 6.57 20.17
CA ASN A 343 -31.51 5.43 19.25
C ASN A 343 -32.92 5.20 18.69
N ASP A 344 -33.95 5.55 19.45
CA ASP A 344 -35.35 5.47 19.04
C ASP A 344 -36.14 6.76 19.37
N TYR A 345 -37.33 6.89 18.81
CA TYR A 345 -38.28 7.95 19.11
C TYR A 345 -38.81 7.83 20.53
N LEU A 346 -38.55 8.81 21.40
CA LEU A 346 -39.03 8.82 22.79
C LEU A 346 -39.69 10.16 23.11
N ASP A 347 -41.00 10.13 23.30
CA ASP A 347 -41.77 11.25 23.82
C ASP A 347 -41.87 11.15 25.34
N LEU A 348 -41.30 12.10 26.07
CA LEU A 348 -41.33 12.09 27.53
C LEU A 348 -42.73 12.42 28.10
N SER A 349 -43.60 13.06 27.32
CA SER A 349 -44.97 13.35 27.76
C SER A 349 -45.77 12.07 27.97
N ASP A 350 -45.43 11.01 27.23
CA ASP A 350 -45.98 9.67 27.39
C ASP A 350 -45.47 8.96 28.64
N ILE A 351 -44.36 9.37 29.25
CA ILE A 351 -43.78 8.67 30.39
C ILE A 351 -44.43 9.14 31.68
N GLU A 352 -45.04 8.22 32.41
CA GLU A 352 -45.67 8.50 33.72
C GLU A 352 -44.79 8.04 34.88
N ILE A 353 -43.96 7.02 34.65
CA ILE A 353 -43.20 6.33 35.69
C ILE A 353 -41.72 6.28 35.29
N TYR A 354 -40.85 6.68 36.20
CA TYR A 354 -39.39 6.67 36.06
C TYR A 354 -38.78 5.64 37.01
N GLY A 355 -38.14 4.63 36.45
CA GLY A 355 -37.44 3.60 37.21
C GLY A 355 -35.94 3.77 37.12
N PHE A 356 -35.23 3.42 38.18
CA PHE A 356 -33.78 3.52 38.21
C PHE A 356 -33.14 2.24 38.77
N ASP A 357 -32.01 1.84 38.20
CA ASP A 357 -31.00 1.09 38.93
C ASP A 357 -30.20 2.00 39.88
N TYR A 358 -29.54 1.39 40.86
CA TYR A 358 -28.72 2.09 41.84
C TYR A 358 -27.26 2.21 41.41
N ASP A 359 -26.58 1.07 41.22
CA ASP A 359 -25.14 1.00 40.99
C ASP A 359 -24.83 1.55 39.59
N TYR A 360 -23.88 2.50 39.50
CA TYR A 360 -23.50 3.18 38.24
C TYR A 360 -24.63 3.89 37.46
N THR A 361 -25.83 3.97 38.02
CA THR A 361 -27.00 4.66 37.44
C THR A 361 -27.39 5.88 38.27
N LEU A 362 -28.01 5.69 39.45
CA LEU A 362 -28.23 6.78 40.41
C LEU A 362 -26.93 7.19 41.10
N THR A 363 -26.10 6.20 41.43
CA THR A 363 -24.84 6.41 42.15
C THR A 363 -23.67 6.12 41.25
N ASN A 364 -22.69 7.03 41.20
CA ASN A 364 -21.44 6.74 40.51
C ASN A 364 -20.32 6.45 41.50
N TYR A 365 -19.55 5.41 41.19
CA TYR A 365 -18.40 5.03 41.98
C TYR A 365 -17.10 5.70 41.52
N LYS A 366 -16.27 6.10 42.46
CA LYS A 366 -14.90 6.56 42.22
C LYS A 366 -14.01 5.39 41.82
N LYS A 367 -12.87 5.69 41.19
CA LYS A 367 -11.83 4.70 40.82
C LYS A 367 -11.29 3.89 42.01
N SER A 368 -11.45 4.39 43.24
CA SER A 368 -11.12 3.68 44.47
C SER A 368 -11.81 2.32 44.58
N VAL A 369 -13.01 2.15 44.02
CA VAL A 369 -13.71 0.85 43.99
C VAL A 369 -12.98 -0.16 43.11
N GLU A 370 -12.59 0.24 41.91
CA GLU A 370 -11.84 -0.65 40.99
C GLU A 370 -10.53 -1.11 41.63
N ILE A 371 -9.80 -0.17 42.25
CA ILE A 371 -8.54 -0.45 42.98
C ILE A 371 -8.77 -1.37 44.18
N PHE A 372 -9.84 -1.14 44.95
CA PHE A 372 -10.20 -1.96 46.10
C PHE A 372 -10.48 -3.40 45.67
N LEU A 373 -11.37 -3.59 44.69
CA LEU A 373 -11.75 -4.92 44.20
C LEU A 373 -10.55 -5.68 43.64
N TYR A 374 -9.68 -5.01 42.87
CA TYR A 374 -8.45 -5.60 42.37
C TYR A 374 -7.53 -6.06 43.52
N ASN A 375 -7.23 -5.18 44.48
CA ASN A 375 -6.30 -5.48 45.57
C ASN A 375 -6.85 -6.52 46.54
N SER A 376 -8.15 -6.47 46.85
CA SER A 376 -8.81 -7.47 47.68
C SER A 376 -8.80 -8.84 47.03
N ALA A 377 -9.11 -8.94 45.74
CA ALA A 377 -9.06 -10.20 45.00
C ALA A 377 -7.62 -10.74 44.92
N LYS A 378 -6.64 -9.88 44.62
CA LYS A 378 -5.21 -10.24 44.59
C LYS A 378 -4.74 -10.78 45.94
N LYS A 379 -5.12 -10.13 47.05
CA LYS A 379 -4.83 -10.58 48.41
C LYS A 379 -5.45 -11.95 48.69
N ASP A 380 -6.69 -12.15 48.28
CA ASP A 380 -7.39 -13.43 48.44
C ASP A 380 -6.73 -14.57 47.64
N LEU A 381 -6.25 -14.30 46.42
CA LEU A 381 -5.46 -15.27 45.64
C LEU A 381 -4.21 -15.72 46.42
N ILE A 382 -3.47 -14.80 47.02
CA ILE A 382 -2.22 -15.08 47.75
C ILE A 382 -2.51 -15.79 49.08
N GLU A 383 -3.45 -15.25 49.88
CA GLU A 383 -3.66 -15.69 51.25
C GLU A 383 -4.52 -16.96 51.32
N ARG A 384 -5.60 -17.04 50.55
CA ARG A 384 -6.55 -18.15 50.58
C ARG A 384 -6.19 -19.23 49.58
N LEU A 385 -5.96 -18.85 48.32
CA LEU A 385 -5.66 -19.78 47.23
C LEU A 385 -4.17 -20.10 47.06
N LYS A 386 -3.31 -19.48 47.88
CA LYS A 386 -1.86 -19.76 47.94
C LYS A 386 -1.11 -19.50 46.63
N TYR A 387 -1.59 -18.55 45.85
CA TYR A 387 -0.81 -18.02 44.72
C TYR A 387 0.51 -17.39 45.22
N PRO A 388 1.56 -17.35 44.38
CA PRO A 388 2.89 -16.87 44.78
C PRO A 388 2.87 -15.44 45.32
N LYS A 389 3.70 -15.15 46.33
CA LYS A 389 3.78 -13.82 46.96
C LYS A 389 4.23 -12.73 45.99
N GLU A 390 4.92 -13.10 44.92
CA GLU A 390 5.34 -12.22 43.84
C GLU A 390 4.17 -11.45 43.22
N PHE A 391 2.93 -11.94 43.36
CA PHE A 391 1.74 -11.27 42.87
C PHE A 391 1.48 -9.95 43.61
N GLU A 392 2.03 -9.75 44.81
CA GLU A 392 1.97 -8.47 45.53
C GLU A 392 2.49 -7.31 44.67
N ASN A 393 3.46 -7.58 43.79
CA ASN A 393 4.09 -6.59 42.90
C ASN A 393 3.17 -6.09 41.77
N PHE A 394 2.05 -6.77 41.50
CA PHE A 394 1.12 -6.29 40.49
C PHE A 394 0.28 -5.13 41.01
N HIS A 395 0.06 -4.14 40.15
CA HIS A 395 -0.74 -2.95 40.44
C HIS A 395 -1.87 -2.83 39.44
N TYR A 396 -3.01 -2.32 39.90
CA TYR A 396 -4.15 -2.09 39.03
C TYR A 396 -3.81 -1.08 37.93
N ASP A 397 -4.08 -1.44 36.69
CA ASP A 397 -3.88 -0.60 35.50
C ASP A 397 -5.25 -0.28 34.89
N ASP A 398 -5.76 0.90 35.21
CA ASP A 398 -7.08 1.37 34.76
C ASP A 398 -7.16 1.66 33.25
N LYS A 399 -6.01 1.67 32.56
CA LYS A 399 -5.91 1.87 31.11
C LYS A 399 -5.81 0.57 30.33
N TYR A 400 -5.62 -0.56 30.98
CA TYR A 400 -5.44 -1.83 30.26
C TYR A 400 -6.76 -2.33 29.65
N CYS A 401 -7.78 -2.53 30.47
CA CYS A 401 -9.06 -3.10 30.06
C CYS A 401 -10.12 -2.03 29.79
N ILE A 402 -10.96 -2.29 28.79
CA ILE A 402 -12.19 -1.53 28.52
C ILE A 402 -13.43 -2.39 28.76
N ARG A 403 -14.59 -1.76 28.95
CA ARG A 403 -15.89 -2.45 29.04
C ARG A 403 -16.25 -3.08 27.68
N GLY A 404 -16.93 -4.23 27.69
CA GLY A 404 -17.44 -4.90 26.49
C GLY A 404 -16.47 -5.88 25.81
N LEU A 405 -15.36 -6.22 26.47
CA LEU A 405 -14.44 -7.26 25.98
C LEU A 405 -15.00 -8.66 26.16
N HIS A 406 -14.39 -9.63 25.48
CA HIS A 406 -14.73 -11.05 25.60
C HIS A 406 -13.50 -11.81 26.09
N PHE A 407 -13.70 -12.72 27.03
CA PHE A 407 -12.64 -13.62 27.48
C PHE A 407 -12.93 -15.03 26.99
N ASP A 408 -12.09 -15.56 26.10
CA ASP A 408 -12.06 -16.96 25.72
C ASP A 408 -11.42 -17.77 26.86
N ILE A 409 -12.26 -18.51 27.59
CA ILE A 409 -11.84 -19.33 28.72
C ILE A 409 -11.09 -20.57 28.25
N GLU A 410 -11.39 -21.08 27.06
CA GLU A 410 -10.73 -22.27 26.50
C GLU A 410 -9.26 -21.98 26.19
N HIS A 411 -8.99 -20.82 25.60
CA HIS A 411 -7.64 -20.43 25.17
C HIS A 411 -6.91 -19.45 26.11
N GLY A 412 -7.62 -18.89 27.10
CA GLY A 412 -7.08 -17.88 28.01
C GLY A 412 -6.80 -16.54 27.32
N LEU A 413 -7.70 -16.10 26.43
CA LEU A 413 -7.51 -14.91 25.60
C LEU A 413 -8.53 -13.83 25.93
N LEU A 414 -8.06 -12.59 26.08
CA LEU A 414 -8.89 -11.41 26.12
C LEU A 414 -8.94 -10.79 24.72
N LEU A 415 -10.14 -10.67 24.14
CA LEU A 415 -10.33 -10.19 22.78
C LEU A 415 -11.48 -9.20 22.66
N LYS A 416 -11.40 -8.38 21.61
CA LYS A 416 -12.46 -7.44 21.24
C LYS A 416 -13.22 -7.95 20.03
N VAL A 417 -14.55 -7.92 20.12
CA VAL A 417 -15.46 -8.50 19.13
C VAL A 417 -16.45 -7.43 18.65
N ASP A 418 -16.70 -7.40 17.34
CA ASP A 418 -17.66 -6.49 16.73
C ASP A 418 -19.13 -7.02 16.78
N SER A 419 -20.05 -6.19 16.31
CA SER A 419 -21.49 -6.50 16.24
C SER A 419 -21.86 -7.67 15.32
N PHE A 420 -20.97 -8.06 14.40
CA PHE A 420 -21.09 -9.22 13.52
C PHE A 420 -20.28 -10.43 14.03
N HIS A 421 -19.85 -10.36 15.29
CA HIS A 421 -19.02 -11.36 15.95
C HIS A 421 -17.66 -11.58 15.27
N GLN A 422 -17.09 -10.55 14.65
CA GLN A 422 -15.73 -10.58 14.13
C GLN A 422 -14.74 -10.14 15.19
N ILE A 423 -13.66 -10.89 15.33
CA ILE A 423 -12.50 -10.53 16.16
C ILE A 423 -11.79 -9.33 15.54
N GLN A 424 -11.59 -8.29 16.33
CA GLN A 424 -10.70 -7.20 15.95
C GLN A 424 -9.24 -7.66 16.11
N LEU A 425 -8.61 -7.96 14.97
CA LEU A 425 -7.18 -8.23 14.89
C LEU A 425 -6.35 -7.08 15.46
N GLY A 426 -5.17 -7.39 16.00
CA GLY A 426 -4.40 -6.46 16.83
C GLY A 426 -5.08 -6.06 18.15
N SER A 427 -6.17 -6.71 18.58
CA SER A 427 -6.81 -6.49 19.89
C SER A 427 -7.12 -7.82 20.59
N VAL A 428 -6.20 -8.78 20.48
CA VAL A 428 -6.25 -10.09 21.14
C VAL A 428 -5.01 -10.26 22.02
N TYR A 429 -5.21 -10.62 23.28
CA TYR A 429 -4.17 -10.68 24.29
C TYR A 429 -4.21 -11.99 25.08
N LYS A 430 -3.04 -12.59 25.32
CA LYS A 430 -2.84 -13.66 26.30
C LYS A 430 -2.08 -13.08 27.49
N GLY A 431 -2.80 -12.88 28.59
CA GLY A 431 -2.30 -12.03 29.67
C GLY A 431 -2.07 -10.62 29.11
N ARG A 432 -0.88 -10.06 29.33
CA ARG A 432 -0.50 -8.75 28.76
C ARG A 432 0.19 -8.82 27.40
N ARG A 433 0.42 -10.01 26.84
CA ARG A 433 1.06 -10.18 25.53
C ARG A 433 0.02 -10.08 24.42
N GLN A 434 0.18 -9.11 23.53
CA GLN A 434 -0.60 -9.03 22.29
C GLN A 434 -0.23 -10.20 21.37
N LEU A 435 -1.22 -10.88 20.81
CA LEU A 435 -1.01 -11.95 19.82
C LEU A 435 -0.85 -11.34 18.43
N ALA A 436 0.05 -11.94 17.63
CA ALA A 436 0.12 -11.66 16.20
C ALA A 436 -1.14 -12.16 15.49
N ASP A 437 -1.50 -11.50 14.39
CA ASP A 437 -2.71 -11.81 13.63
C ASP A 437 -2.71 -13.26 13.11
N GLU A 438 -1.54 -13.80 12.74
CA GLU A 438 -1.38 -15.18 12.31
C GLU A 438 -1.54 -16.19 13.46
N GLU A 439 -1.20 -15.82 14.70
CA GLU A 439 -1.50 -16.64 15.88
C GLU A 439 -3.01 -16.71 16.11
N VAL A 440 -3.70 -15.56 16.07
CA VAL A 440 -5.15 -15.50 16.23
C VAL A 440 -5.86 -16.34 15.16
N LEU A 441 -5.45 -16.21 13.90
CA LEU A 441 -6.04 -16.94 12.78
C LEU A 441 -5.74 -18.45 12.85
N ARG A 442 -4.63 -18.89 13.46
CA ARG A 442 -4.40 -20.31 13.72
C ARG A 442 -5.33 -20.88 14.78
N ILE A 443 -5.66 -20.09 15.81
CA ILE A 443 -6.54 -20.51 16.90
C ILE A 443 -8.00 -20.59 16.41
N TYR A 444 -8.49 -19.51 15.81
CA TYR A 444 -9.91 -19.42 15.42
C TYR A 444 -10.21 -19.88 13.99
N GLN A 445 -9.18 -20.14 13.16
CA GLN A 445 -9.26 -20.46 11.71
C GLN A 445 -9.82 -19.33 10.83
N ARG A 446 -10.69 -18.49 11.38
CA ARG A 446 -11.32 -17.31 10.77
C ARG A 446 -11.49 -16.22 11.83
N ARG A 447 -11.86 -15.01 11.41
CA ARG A 447 -12.15 -13.91 12.35
C ARG A 447 -13.51 -14.02 13.04
N HIS A 448 -14.43 -14.81 12.51
CA HIS A 448 -15.79 -14.89 13.04
C HIS A 448 -15.88 -15.87 14.22
N VAL A 449 -16.44 -15.41 15.34
CA VAL A 449 -16.76 -16.23 16.51
C VAL A 449 -18.23 -16.65 16.44
N PRO A 450 -18.55 -17.95 16.37
CA PRO A 450 -19.93 -18.41 16.36
C PRO A 450 -20.70 -17.98 17.61
N LEU A 451 -21.96 -17.59 17.43
CA LEU A 451 -22.82 -17.14 18.52
C LEU A 451 -22.94 -18.15 19.67
N LYS A 452 -22.97 -19.45 19.33
CA LYS A 452 -22.98 -20.53 20.32
C LYS A 452 -21.81 -20.43 21.30
N MET A 453 -20.62 -19.99 20.88
CA MET A 453 -19.49 -19.81 21.81
C MET A 453 -19.71 -18.64 22.78
N ILE A 454 -20.48 -17.62 22.37
CA ILE A 454 -20.71 -16.36 23.09
C ILE A 454 -21.97 -16.43 24.00
N GLU A 455 -23.01 -17.15 23.57
CA GLU A 455 -24.35 -17.20 24.19
C GLU A 455 -24.66 -18.50 24.95
N GLU A 456 -23.70 -19.40 25.17
CA GLU A 456 -23.90 -20.66 25.89
C GLU A 456 -24.21 -20.47 27.39
N ARG A 457 -25.40 -19.93 27.71
CA ARG A 457 -25.93 -19.72 29.08
C ARG A 457 -26.34 -21.03 29.76
N HIS A 458 -26.58 -22.11 29.00
CA HIS A 458 -27.21 -23.35 29.48
C HIS A 458 -26.27 -24.56 29.61
N HIS A 459 -24.97 -24.41 29.36
CA HIS A 459 -24.00 -25.46 29.60
C HIS A 459 -23.31 -25.30 30.96
N ARG A 460 -22.87 -26.42 31.55
CA ARG A 460 -22.20 -26.44 32.87
C ARG A 460 -20.86 -25.68 32.90
N LYS A 461 -20.28 -25.33 31.75
CA LYS A 461 -19.05 -24.54 31.62
C LYS A 461 -19.13 -23.62 30.39
N PRO A 462 -19.17 -22.29 30.55
CA PRO A 462 -19.12 -21.37 29.42
C PRO A 462 -17.73 -21.41 28.76
N ARG A 463 -17.68 -21.34 27.43
CA ARG A 463 -16.42 -21.25 26.68
C ARG A 463 -15.91 -19.81 26.55
N MET A 464 -16.83 -18.85 26.47
CA MET A 464 -16.51 -17.44 26.39
C MET A 464 -17.35 -16.66 27.40
N SER A 465 -16.71 -15.70 28.06
CA SER A 465 -17.36 -14.78 29.00
C SER A 465 -17.42 -13.38 28.39
N GLN A 466 -18.61 -12.79 28.37
CA GLN A 466 -18.80 -11.41 27.95
C GLN A 466 -18.59 -10.48 29.15
N MET A 467 -17.66 -9.54 29.04
CA MET A 467 -17.27 -8.62 30.12
C MET A 467 -17.99 -7.29 29.95
N MET A 468 -19.32 -7.35 30.04
CA MET A 468 -20.21 -6.21 29.82
C MET A 468 -20.43 -5.35 31.06
N ASP A 469 -20.08 -5.84 32.23
CA ASP A 469 -20.19 -5.10 33.49
C ASP A 469 -18.93 -4.24 33.75
N ILE A 470 -19.11 -3.02 34.24
CA ILE A 470 -18.00 -2.16 34.64
C ILE A 470 -17.20 -2.75 35.82
N PHE A 471 -17.84 -3.50 36.72
CA PHE A 471 -17.18 -4.26 37.79
C PHE A 471 -16.29 -5.39 37.24
N ALA A 472 -16.39 -5.73 35.95
CA ALA A 472 -15.51 -6.71 35.33
C ALA A 472 -14.09 -6.18 35.05
N LYS A 473 -13.86 -4.86 35.05
CA LYS A 473 -12.53 -4.28 34.74
C LYS A 473 -11.41 -4.73 35.70
N PRO A 474 -11.60 -4.66 37.04
CA PRO A 474 -10.64 -5.23 38.00
C PRO A 474 -10.37 -6.71 37.78
N PHE A 475 -11.44 -7.48 37.50
CA PHE A 475 -11.34 -8.91 37.22
C PHE A 475 -10.49 -9.18 35.97
N MET A 476 -10.78 -8.51 34.85
CA MET A 476 -10.03 -8.68 33.60
C MET A 476 -8.57 -8.29 33.75
N CYS A 477 -8.28 -7.19 34.47
CA CYS A 477 -6.91 -6.74 34.71
C CYS A 477 -6.13 -7.78 35.53
N LEU A 478 -6.71 -8.23 36.65
CA LEU A 478 -6.05 -9.23 37.51
C LEU A 478 -5.86 -10.55 36.76
N LEU A 479 -6.88 -11.00 36.01
CA LEU A 479 -6.79 -12.19 35.18
C LEU A 479 -5.65 -12.09 34.17
N ALA A 480 -5.50 -10.93 33.52
CA ALA A 480 -4.41 -10.69 32.59
C ALA A 480 -3.03 -10.69 33.28
N ASP A 481 -2.91 -10.12 34.48
CA ASP A 481 -1.67 -10.15 35.27
C ASP A 481 -1.27 -11.57 35.65
N VAL A 482 -2.22 -12.36 36.17
CA VAL A 482 -1.98 -13.75 36.53
C VAL A 482 -1.54 -14.56 35.32
N ILE A 483 -2.30 -14.52 34.22
CA ILE A 483 -1.98 -15.24 32.98
C ILE A 483 -0.62 -14.80 32.42
N HIS A 484 -0.29 -13.51 32.51
CA HIS A 484 1.00 -12.99 32.08
C HIS A 484 2.14 -13.57 32.90
N TRP A 485 2.00 -13.61 34.22
CA TRP A 485 3.00 -14.18 35.13
C TRP A 485 3.30 -15.65 34.82
N PHE A 486 2.26 -16.47 34.69
CA PHE A 486 2.43 -17.89 34.36
C PHE A 486 3.14 -18.07 33.01
N SER A 487 2.75 -17.25 32.03
CA SER A 487 3.33 -17.30 30.68
C SER A 487 4.81 -16.87 30.69
N GLU A 488 5.19 -15.85 31.46
CA GLU A 488 6.58 -15.37 31.59
C GLU A 488 7.47 -16.40 32.30
N LYS A 489 6.93 -17.10 33.30
CA LYS A 489 7.64 -18.18 34.02
C LYS A 489 7.69 -19.50 33.25
N GLY A 490 7.01 -19.60 32.10
CA GLY A 490 6.90 -20.85 31.35
C GLY A 490 6.20 -21.96 32.13
N ILE A 491 5.29 -21.61 33.04
CA ILE A 491 4.53 -22.57 33.84
C ILE A 491 3.25 -22.89 33.07
N GLU A 492 2.99 -24.17 32.83
CA GLU A 492 1.72 -24.62 32.25
C GLU A 492 0.57 -24.45 33.24
N TYR A 493 -0.58 -24.01 32.75
CA TYR A 493 -1.79 -23.82 33.54
C TYR A 493 -3.03 -24.13 32.70
N GLU A 494 -4.09 -24.52 33.37
CA GLU A 494 -5.43 -24.65 32.79
C GLU A 494 -6.12 -23.27 32.83
N PRO A 495 -6.42 -22.62 31.68
CA PRO A 495 -7.00 -21.28 31.68
C PRO A 495 -8.33 -21.17 32.43
N TYR A 496 -9.16 -22.24 32.40
CA TYR A 496 -10.40 -22.31 33.15
C TYR A 496 -10.18 -22.19 34.66
N SER A 497 -9.15 -22.85 35.21
CA SER A 497 -8.86 -22.81 36.65
C SER A 497 -8.46 -21.41 37.10
N ILE A 498 -7.58 -20.75 36.33
CA ILE A 498 -7.18 -19.37 36.63
C ILE A 498 -8.38 -18.42 36.53
N HIS A 499 -9.18 -18.54 35.47
CA HIS A 499 -10.41 -17.75 35.35
C HIS A 499 -11.32 -17.95 36.57
N HIS A 500 -11.56 -19.21 36.97
CA HIS A 500 -12.42 -19.54 38.11
C HIS A 500 -11.90 -18.98 39.43
N ASP A 501 -10.60 -19.13 39.70
CA ASP A 501 -9.96 -18.65 40.93
C ASP A 501 -10.06 -17.13 41.04
N VAL A 502 -9.65 -16.41 39.98
CA VAL A 502 -9.70 -14.94 39.93
C VAL A 502 -11.15 -14.45 40.05
N TRP A 503 -12.09 -15.12 39.38
CA TRP A 503 -13.50 -14.75 39.42
C TRP A 503 -14.06 -14.95 40.82
N SER A 504 -13.78 -16.09 41.45
CA SER A 504 -14.20 -16.38 42.82
C SER A 504 -13.63 -15.35 43.80
N SER A 505 -12.37 -14.94 43.67
CA SER A 505 -11.74 -13.95 44.56
C SER A 505 -12.35 -12.56 44.42
N VAL A 506 -12.68 -12.14 43.20
CA VAL A 506 -13.40 -10.87 42.97
C VAL A 506 -14.81 -10.94 43.54
N GLN A 507 -15.54 -12.04 43.33
CA GLN A 507 -16.89 -12.23 43.88
C GLN A 507 -16.89 -12.17 45.42
N THR A 508 -15.93 -12.81 46.08
CA THR A 508 -15.81 -12.74 47.56
C THR A 508 -15.43 -11.35 48.08
N SER A 509 -14.86 -10.50 47.23
CA SER A 509 -14.47 -9.12 47.58
C SER A 509 -15.65 -8.13 47.55
N HIS A 510 -16.72 -8.42 46.79
CA HIS A 510 -17.89 -7.53 46.68
C HIS A 510 -18.59 -7.26 48.02
N PRO A 511 -18.91 -8.27 48.86
CA PRO A 511 -19.49 -8.01 50.18
C PRO A 511 -18.56 -7.22 51.12
N ALA A 512 -17.24 -7.37 50.97
CA ALA A 512 -16.27 -6.59 51.74
C ALA A 512 -16.28 -5.12 51.30
N PHE A 513 -16.33 -4.89 49.99
CA PHE A 513 -16.50 -3.56 49.42
C PHE A 513 -17.79 -2.88 49.92
N HIS A 514 -18.94 -3.57 49.88
CA HIS A 514 -20.20 -2.98 50.37
C HIS A 514 -20.07 -2.51 51.83
N LYS A 515 -19.43 -3.30 52.70
CA LYS A 515 -19.21 -2.94 54.11
C LYS A 515 -18.32 -1.72 54.27
N GLU A 516 -17.28 -1.59 53.46
CA GLU A 516 -16.39 -0.43 53.51
C GLU A 516 -17.06 0.82 52.91
N CYS A 517 -17.81 0.68 51.83
CA CYS A 517 -18.56 1.77 51.21
C CYS A 517 -19.66 2.32 52.14
N VAL A 518 -20.31 1.47 52.94
CA VAL A 518 -21.28 1.92 53.95
C VAL A 518 -20.62 2.77 55.03
N LYS A 519 -19.38 2.46 55.40
CA LYS A 519 -18.65 3.20 56.46
C LYS A 519 -18.05 4.51 55.95
N TYR A 520 -17.54 4.50 54.72
CA TYR A 520 -16.77 5.60 54.14
C TYR A 520 -17.27 5.94 52.72
N PRO A 521 -18.56 6.30 52.55
CA PRO A 521 -19.15 6.55 51.24
C PRO A 521 -18.38 7.62 50.46
N GLU A 522 -17.85 8.65 51.12
CA GLU A 522 -17.07 9.73 50.52
C GLU A 522 -15.79 9.27 49.80
N ILE A 523 -15.24 8.11 50.17
CA ILE A 523 -14.04 7.54 49.52
C ILE A 523 -14.41 6.83 48.22
N TYR A 524 -15.61 6.25 48.16
CA TYR A 524 -16.01 5.31 47.10
C TYR A 524 -17.08 5.87 46.15
N LEU A 525 -17.88 6.84 46.59
CA LEU A 525 -18.97 7.43 45.83
C LEU A 525 -18.59 8.84 45.34
N GLU A 526 -19.05 9.17 44.15
CA GLU A 526 -19.05 10.53 43.61
C GLU A 526 -20.29 11.29 44.10
N GLU A 527 -20.13 12.58 44.36
CA GLU A 527 -21.23 13.47 44.75
C GLU A 527 -21.88 14.07 43.50
N PHE A 528 -23.21 14.12 43.50
CA PHE A 528 -24.03 14.74 42.45
C PHE A 528 -25.00 15.73 43.10
N PRO A 529 -24.57 16.97 43.36
CA PRO A 529 -25.40 17.96 44.04
C PRO A 529 -26.77 18.17 43.36
N GLU A 530 -26.83 18.04 42.04
CA GLU A 530 -28.04 18.28 41.25
C GLU A 530 -29.00 17.07 41.21
N LEU A 531 -28.58 15.89 41.72
CA LEU A 531 -29.41 14.68 41.70
C LEU A 531 -30.72 14.87 42.48
N SER A 532 -30.66 15.53 43.66
CA SER A 532 -31.85 15.82 44.47
C SER A 532 -32.85 16.64 43.68
N SER A 533 -32.40 17.74 43.09
CA SER A 533 -33.24 18.65 42.31
C SER A 533 -33.84 17.98 41.06
N PHE A 534 -33.11 17.05 40.44
CA PHE A 534 -33.64 16.27 39.32
C PHE A 534 -34.80 15.36 39.75
N LEU A 535 -34.64 14.60 40.84
CA LEU A 535 -35.68 13.71 41.34
C LEU A 535 -36.89 14.49 41.88
N GLU A 536 -36.65 15.58 42.60
CA GLU A 536 -37.70 16.50 43.08
C GLU A 536 -38.52 17.06 41.91
N ASN A 537 -37.87 17.49 40.82
CA ASN A 537 -38.57 18.00 39.65
C ASN A 537 -39.48 16.93 39.01
N LEU A 538 -39.06 15.66 38.95
CA LEU A 538 -39.93 14.59 38.46
C LEU A 538 -41.18 14.43 39.34
N ILE A 539 -41.01 14.44 40.67
CA ILE A 539 -42.12 14.34 41.64
C ILE A 539 -43.05 15.56 41.52
N ASP A 540 -42.50 16.77 41.45
CA ASP A 540 -43.26 18.03 41.30
C ASP A 540 -44.09 18.05 40.01
N GLN A 541 -43.64 17.33 38.97
CA GLN A 541 -44.36 17.13 37.72
C GLN A 541 -45.32 15.92 37.75
N ASN A 542 -45.66 15.42 38.94
CA ASN A 542 -46.53 14.26 39.18
C ASN A 542 -46.06 12.96 38.51
N LYS A 543 -44.74 12.78 38.31
CA LYS A 543 -44.19 11.51 37.83
C LYS A 543 -43.94 10.57 39.01
N GLN A 544 -44.24 9.29 38.82
CA GLN A 544 -43.92 8.26 39.82
C GLN A 544 -42.47 7.83 39.66
N ILE A 545 -41.77 7.60 40.77
CA ILE A 545 -40.39 7.13 40.74
C ILE A 545 -40.21 5.82 41.52
N PHE A 546 -39.33 4.94 41.05
CA PHE A 546 -38.99 3.71 41.77
C PHE A 546 -37.54 3.27 41.55
N LEU A 547 -37.03 2.44 42.46
CA LEU A 547 -35.66 1.95 42.47
C LEU A 547 -35.69 0.42 42.53
N ILE A 548 -34.99 -0.23 41.59
CA ILE A 548 -34.77 -1.67 41.58
C ILE A 548 -33.27 -1.88 41.55
N THR A 549 -32.72 -2.62 42.51
CA THR A 549 -31.29 -2.87 42.56
C THR A 549 -30.96 -4.22 43.20
N ASN A 550 -29.81 -4.76 42.79
CA ASN A 550 -29.21 -5.95 43.40
C ASN A 550 -28.38 -5.63 44.66
N SER A 551 -28.11 -4.35 44.96
CA SER A 551 -27.37 -3.98 46.17
C SER A 551 -28.22 -4.12 47.43
N THR A 552 -27.55 -4.25 48.58
CA THR A 552 -28.24 -4.34 49.87
C THR A 552 -28.82 -2.99 50.27
N PHE A 553 -29.93 -2.99 51.01
CA PHE A 553 -30.53 -1.76 51.53
C PHE A 553 -29.54 -0.91 52.33
N ASP A 554 -28.64 -1.51 53.11
CA ASP A 554 -27.66 -0.77 53.89
C ASP A 554 -26.72 0.07 53.00
N LEU A 555 -26.29 -0.49 51.85
CA LEU A 555 -25.45 0.22 50.88
C LEU A 555 -26.22 1.38 50.24
N VAL A 556 -27.42 1.08 49.74
CA VAL A 556 -28.31 2.08 49.13
C VAL A 556 -28.59 3.21 50.11
N ASN A 557 -28.97 2.87 51.34
CA ASN A 557 -29.29 3.86 52.36
C ASN A 557 -28.07 4.71 52.72
N ALA A 558 -26.87 4.14 52.83
CA ALA A 558 -25.65 4.91 53.10
C ALA A 558 -25.32 5.87 51.96
N GLY A 559 -25.34 5.39 50.70
CA GLY A 559 -24.99 6.22 49.55
C GLY A 559 -26.04 7.27 49.22
N MET A 560 -27.32 6.94 49.24
CA MET A 560 -28.39 7.94 49.07
C MET A 560 -28.39 8.98 50.20
N SER A 561 -28.11 8.56 51.44
CA SER A 561 -27.98 9.53 52.55
C SER A 561 -26.79 10.46 52.37
N PHE A 562 -25.73 10.00 51.71
CA PHE A 562 -24.56 10.80 51.38
C PHE A 562 -24.84 11.77 50.22
N MET A 563 -25.50 11.33 49.15
CA MET A 563 -25.73 12.15 47.95
C MET A 563 -26.89 13.15 48.09
N ILE A 564 -27.99 12.75 48.74
CA ILE A 564 -29.25 13.51 48.79
C ILE A 564 -29.57 13.98 50.22
N GLY A 565 -29.03 13.28 51.24
CA GLY A 565 -29.26 13.58 52.64
C GLY A 565 -30.07 12.50 53.35
N LYS A 566 -30.12 12.57 54.69
CA LYS A 566 -30.69 11.50 55.54
C LYS A 566 -32.18 11.23 55.29
N ASP A 567 -32.88 12.24 54.77
CA ASP A 567 -34.30 12.19 54.45
C ASP A 567 -34.55 11.86 52.97
N TRP A 568 -33.58 11.32 52.21
CA TRP A 568 -33.76 10.90 50.80
C TRP A 568 -34.97 9.99 50.57
N LYS A 569 -35.47 9.39 51.64
CA LYS A 569 -36.61 8.48 51.69
C LYS A 569 -37.96 9.20 51.74
N SER A 570 -37.96 10.49 52.04
CA SER A 570 -39.12 11.37 51.93
C SER A 570 -39.46 11.70 50.47
N LEU A 571 -38.53 11.48 49.53
CA LEU A 571 -38.76 11.52 48.07
C LEU A 571 -39.60 10.31 47.58
N GLU A 572 -40.58 9.85 48.37
CA GLU A 572 -41.38 8.64 48.16
C GLU A 572 -40.60 7.30 48.06
N PHE A 573 -39.38 7.23 48.61
CA PHE A 573 -38.58 5.98 48.69
C PHE A 573 -38.44 5.48 50.13
N ASP A 574 -39.37 4.70 50.64
CA ASP A 574 -39.48 4.60 52.10
C ASP A 574 -38.51 3.72 52.90
N PRO A 575 -38.30 4.02 54.21
CA PRO A 575 -37.75 3.12 55.22
C PRO A 575 -38.73 2.64 56.32
N VAL A 576 -38.75 1.33 56.64
CA VAL A 576 -38.88 0.89 58.05
C VAL A 576 -38.09 -0.39 58.39
N LYS A 577 -37.19 -0.23 59.37
CA LYS A 577 -36.66 -1.15 60.40
C LYS A 577 -36.69 -2.68 60.16
N LYS A 578 -35.48 -3.25 60.01
CA LYS A 578 -34.82 -4.33 60.79
C LYS A 578 -35.60 -5.57 61.29
N ILE A 579 -36.76 -5.89 60.73
CA ILE A 579 -37.37 -7.22 60.87
C ILE A 579 -37.72 -7.71 59.46
N LEU A 580 -36.90 -8.63 58.93
CA LEU A 580 -37.23 -9.39 57.72
C LEU A 580 -38.41 -10.31 58.04
N LEU A 581 -39.64 -9.82 57.86
CA LEU A 581 -40.81 -10.68 57.74
C LEU A 581 -40.80 -11.24 56.31
N TYR A 582 -40.52 -12.54 56.15
CA TYR A 582 -40.57 -13.25 54.87
C TYR A 582 -42.01 -13.58 54.47
N ASP A 583 -42.91 -12.60 54.58
CA ASP A 583 -44.29 -12.75 54.13
C ASP A 583 -44.40 -12.36 52.67
N LYS A 584 -45.16 -13.16 51.90
CA LYS A 584 -45.43 -12.85 50.51
C LYS A 584 -46.15 -11.50 50.42
N VAL A 585 -45.57 -10.59 49.66
CA VAL A 585 -46.14 -9.26 49.40
C VAL A 585 -47.24 -9.39 48.35
N TRP A 586 -48.45 -8.96 48.69
CA TRP A 586 -49.60 -8.95 47.78
C TRP A 586 -49.93 -7.55 47.24
N LYS A 587 -49.41 -6.52 47.91
CA LYS A 587 -49.60 -5.12 47.57
C LYS A 587 -48.38 -4.34 48.04
N LEU A 588 -47.88 -3.45 47.19
CA LEU A 588 -46.89 -2.45 47.58
C LEU A 588 -47.60 -1.37 48.39
N LEU A 589 -47.16 -1.20 49.63
CA LEU A 589 -47.65 -0.17 50.52
C LEU A 589 -46.78 1.06 50.32
N PRO A 590 -47.39 2.26 50.37
CA PRO A 590 -46.61 3.45 50.61
C PRO A 590 -45.81 3.16 51.84
N ASN A 591 -44.61 3.61 51.78
CA ASN A 591 -43.83 3.57 52.94
C ASN A 591 -43.32 2.17 53.37
N LYS A 592 -42.76 1.39 52.42
CA LYS A 592 -42.00 0.15 52.66
C LYS A 592 -40.83 -0.12 51.68
N VAL A 593 -39.77 -0.77 52.19
CA VAL A 593 -38.70 -1.42 51.40
C VAL A 593 -39.07 -2.88 51.16
N TYR A 594 -38.80 -3.36 49.94
CA TYR A 594 -39.01 -4.74 49.54
C TYR A 594 -37.70 -5.39 49.10
N SER A 595 -37.61 -6.71 49.20
CA SER A 595 -36.45 -7.48 48.76
C SER A 595 -36.90 -8.72 48.00
N GLY A 596 -36.15 -9.08 46.95
CA GLY A 596 -36.51 -10.14 46.02
C GLY A 596 -37.61 -9.71 45.04
N GLY A 597 -38.52 -10.62 44.70
CA GLY A 597 -39.56 -10.39 43.71
C GLY A 597 -39.08 -10.57 42.27
N ASN A 598 -39.91 -10.16 41.31
CA ASN A 598 -39.58 -10.10 39.89
C ASN A 598 -40.36 -8.97 39.22
N LEU A 599 -39.81 -8.44 38.13
CA LEU A 599 -40.37 -7.33 37.34
C LEU A 599 -41.82 -7.57 36.91
N HIS A 600 -42.14 -8.77 36.42
CA HIS A 600 -43.50 -9.15 36.03
C HIS A 600 -44.52 -8.99 37.16
N THR A 601 -44.12 -9.33 38.38
CA THR A 601 -44.98 -9.23 39.55
C THR A 601 -45.20 -7.78 39.95
N ILE A 602 -44.16 -6.95 39.92
CA ILE A 602 -44.25 -5.51 40.22
C ILE A 602 -45.14 -4.82 39.19
N GLN A 603 -44.90 -5.04 37.89
CA GLN A 603 -45.70 -4.45 36.82
C GLN A 603 -47.19 -4.82 36.96
N LYS A 604 -47.50 -6.08 37.28
CA LYS A 604 -48.88 -6.52 37.54
C LYS A 604 -49.50 -5.91 38.79
N MET A 605 -48.74 -5.81 39.88
CA MET A 605 -49.23 -5.24 41.14
C MET A 605 -49.54 -3.75 41.00
N MET A 606 -48.66 -3.03 40.29
CA MET A 606 -48.80 -1.59 40.08
C MET A 606 -49.71 -1.24 38.90
N LYS A 607 -50.07 -2.24 38.07
CA LYS A 607 -50.86 -2.08 36.84
C LYS A 607 -50.23 -1.08 35.87
N TRP A 608 -48.90 -1.08 35.80
CA TRP A 608 -48.17 -0.21 34.88
C TRP A 608 -48.30 -0.72 33.45
N GLU A 609 -48.63 0.19 32.56
CA GLU A 609 -48.48 -0.03 31.12
C GLU A 609 -47.01 0.16 30.76
N GLY A 610 -46.40 -0.82 30.08
CA GLY A 610 -44.96 -0.80 29.84
C GLY A 610 -44.49 0.44 29.09
N SER A 611 -45.23 0.86 28.07
CA SER A 611 -44.94 2.06 27.25
C SER A 611 -44.87 3.36 28.06
N LYS A 612 -45.47 3.39 29.25
CA LYS A 612 -45.51 4.54 30.16
C LYS A 612 -44.38 4.54 31.19
N VAL A 613 -43.55 3.50 31.21
CA VAL A 613 -42.40 3.36 32.12
C VAL A 613 -41.10 3.65 31.37
N LEU A 614 -40.26 4.54 31.90
CA LEU A 614 -38.88 4.74 31.46
C LEU A 614 -37.92 4.25 32.55
N TYR A 615 -37.15 3.21 32.25
CA TYR A 615 -36.17 2.65 33.18
C TYR A 615 -34.73 3.01 32.80
N PHE A 616 -33.97 3.52 33.76
CA PHE A 616 -32.56 3.84 33.64
C PHE A 616 -31.71 2.72 34.23
N GLY A 617 -30.73 2.24 33.47
CA GLY A 617 -29.73 1.25 33.93
C GLY A 617 -28.37 1.48 33.27
N ASP A 618 -27.30 0.96 33.87
CA ASP A 618 -25.96 1.14 33.32
C ASP A 618 -25.55 -0.03 32.41
N HIS A 619 -26.16 -1.20 32.58
CA HIS A 619 -25.78 -2.41 31.89
C HIS A 619 -26.81 -2.77 30.79
N PRO A 620 -26.50 -2.48 29.50
CA PRO A 620 -27.49 -2.58 28.42
C PRO A 620 -28.10 -3.96 28.20
N TYR A 621 -27.44 -5.01 28.71
CA TYR A 621 -27.91 -6.38 28.57
C TYR A 621 -28.71 -6.86 29.80
N SER A 622 -28.10 -7.02 30.98
CA SER A 622 -28.82 -7.44 32.20
C SER A 622 -30.00 -6.56 32.60
N ASP A 623 -29.87 -5.23 32.44
CA ASP A 623 -30.85 -4.32 33.02
C ASP A 623 -31.96 -4.01 32.03
N LEU A 624 -31.63 -3.95 30.73
CA LEU A 624 -32.52 -3.40 29.71
C LEU A 624 -33.08 -4.45 28.73
N GLU A 625 -32.42 -5.61 28.54
CA GLU A 625 -32.84 -6.64 27.56
C GLU A 625 -34.25 -7.16 27.87
N ASP A 626 -34.46 -7.67 29.09
CA ASP A 626 -35.74 -8.25 29.50
C ASP A 626 -36.85 -7.20 29.52
N LEU A 627 -36.54 -5.97 29.92
CA LEU A 627 -37.49 -4.84 29.95
C LEU A 627 -38.01 -4.51 28.56
N THR A 628 -37.09 -4.42 27.60
CA THR A 628 -37.39 -4.10 26.21
C THR A 628 -38.13 -5.25 25.52
N LEU A 629 -37.63 -6.48 25.67
CA LEU A 629 -38.12 -7.65 24.92
C LEU A 629 -39.40 -8.26 25.49
N HIS A 630 -39.62 -8.18 26.80
CA HIS A 630 -40.70 -8.91 27.47
C HIS A 630 -41.72 -8.02 28.19
N HIS A 631 -41.33 -6.81 28.60
CA HIS A 631 -42.20 -5.92 29.39
C HIS A 631 -42.72 -4.71 28.60
N GLY A 632 -42.10 -4.40 27.46
CA GLY A 632 -42.45 -3.25 26.61
C GLY A 632 -42.14 -1.92 27.26
N TRP A 633 -41.18 -1.88 28.19
CA TRP A 633 -40.76 -0.67 28.87
C TRP A 633 -39.87 0.18 27.96
N ARG A 634 -39.93 1.50 28.14
CA ARG A 634 -38.93 2.40 27.58
C ARG A 634 -37.66 2.35 28.42
N THR A 635 -36.51 2.51 27.80
CA THR A 635 -35.21 2.26 28.44
C THR A 635 -34.19 3.33 28.13
N ALA A 636 -33.41 3.68 29.15
CA ALA A 636 -32.33 4.65 29.07
C ALA A 636 -31.04 4.05 29.63
N ALA A 637 -29.94 4.12 28.87
CA ALA A 637 -28.66 3.60 29.31
C ALA A 637 -27.72 4.70 29.84
N ILE A 638 -27.12 4.47 31.00
CA ILE A 638 -26.08 5.32 31.59
C ILE A 638 -24.69 4.74 31.29
N ILE A 639 -23.94 5.40 30.40
CA ILE A 639 -22.64 4.91 29.89
C ILE A 639 -21.55 5.92 30.23
N ARG A 640 -20.93 5.78 31.39
CA ARG A 640 -19.96 6.78 31.91
C ARG A 640 -18.77 7.02 31.01
N GLU A 641 -18.25 5.95 30.40
CA GLU A 641 -17.10 5.99 29.48
C GLU A 641 -17.38 6.85 28.23
N LEU A 642 -18.65 7.18 27.96
CA LEU A 642 -19.04 8.04 26.84
C LEU A 642 -18.37 9.42 26.89
N GLU A 643 -18.15 9.98 28.08
CA GLU A 643 -17.49 11.28 28.21
C GLU A 643 -16.05 11.26 27.69
N ASP A 644 -15.25 10.26 28.07
CA ASP A 644 -13.86 10.11 27.61
C ASP A 644 -13.77 9.81 26.11
N GLU A 645 -14.75 9.08 25.58
CA GLU A 645 -14.89 8.81 24.15
C GLU A 645 -15.24 10.09 23.38
N ILE A 646 -16.18 10.90 23.89
CA ILE A 646 -16.55 12.19 23.29
C ILE A 646 -15.37 13.17 23.30
N ASP A 647 -14.66 13.27 24.43
CA ASP A 647 -13.46 14.09 24.54
C ASP A 647 -12.39 13.66 23.52
N THR A 648 -12.29 12.35 23.24
CA THR A 648 -11.34 11.83 22.25
C THR A 648 -11.75 12.15 20.82
N ILE A 649 -13.02 11.96 20.44
CA ILE A 649 -13.48 12.29 19.07
C ILE A 649 -13.50 13.79 18.79
N ASN A 650 -13.62 14.63 19.83
CA ASN A 650 -13.59 16.08 19.69
C ASN A 650 -12.18 16.62 19.43
N LYS A 651 -11.12 15.85 19.71
CA LYS A 651 -9.73 16.25 19.40
C LYS A 651 -9.59 16.51 17.90
N GLU A 652 -8.99 17.65 17.54
CA GLU A 652 -8.78 18.02 16.14
C GLU A 652 -8.04 16.95 15.34
N GLU A 653 -7.03 16.33 15.94
CA GLU A 653 -6.25 15.25 15.32
C GLU A 653 -7.14 14.04 14.99
N PHE A 654 -8.04 13.66 15.89
CA PHE A 654 -8.97 12.55 15.65
C PHE A 654 -9.91 12.88 14.50
N LYS A 655 -10.47 14.09 14.46
CA LYS A 655 -11.33 14.56 13.37
C LYS A 655 -10.61 14.57 12.01
N LYS A 656 -9.36 15.02 11.97
CA LYS A 656 -8.52 15.01 10.77
C LYS A 656 -8.30 13.58 10.27
N TYR A 657 -7.91 12.66 11.16
CA TYR A 657 -7.73 11.25 10.83
C TYR A 657 -9.03 10.57 10.38
N GLN A 658 -10.16 10.87 11.03
CA GLN A 658 -11.45 10.33 10.66
C GLN A 658 -11.89 10.80 9.26
N ASN A 659 -11.82 12.11 8.99
CA ASN A 659 -12.17 12.66 7.67
C ASN A 659 -11.29 12.07 6.56
N TRP A 660 -9.98 11.95 6.84
CA TRP A 660 -9.05 11.40 5.86
C TRP A 660 -9.25 9.90 5.65
N SER A 661 -9.42 9.10 6.71
CA SER A 661 -9.67 7.66 6.58
C SER A 661 -10.93 7.34 5.77
N ILE A 662 -12.03 8.08 5.97
CA ILE A 662 -13.26 7.91 5.17
C ILE A 662 -13.00 8.23 3.68
N THR A 663 -12.23 9.28 3.40
CA THR A 663 -11.90 9.70 2.04
C THR A 663 -10.97 8.69 1.37
N LEU A 664 -9.94 8.23 2.08
CA LEU A 664 -8.97 7.25 1.61
C LEU A 664 -9.63 5.89 1.35
N GLN A 665 -10.54 5.46 2.22
CA GLN A 665 -11.35 4.27 2.00
C GLN A 665 -12.19 4.38 0.71
N SER A 666 -12.83 5.53 0.48
CA SER A 666 -13.57 5.79 -0.76
C SER A 666 -12.67 5.77 -2.01
N LEU A 667 -11.44 6.29 -1.90
CA LEU A 667 -10.45 6.19 -2.98
C LEU A 667 -10.07 4.74 -3.27
N ILE A 668 -9.85 3.92 -2.25
CA ILE A 668 -9.54 2.50 -2.43
C ILE A 668 -10.72 1.78 -3.08
N GLU A 669 -11.94 1.94 -2.54
CA GLU A 669 -13.16 1.29 -3.02
C GLU A 669 -13.43 1.59 -4.50
N ASN A 670 -13.28 2.85 -4.91
CA ASN A 670 -13.58 3.31 -6.27
C ASN A 670 -12.48 3.02 -7.30
N ASN A 671 -11.27 2.63 -6.87
CA ASN A 671 -10.13 2.46 -7.77
C ASN A 671 -9.47 1.07 -7.66
N GLN A 672 -9.95 0.14 -6.84
CA GLN A 672 -9.41 -1.21 -6.75
C GLN A 672 -9.53 -2.07 -8.02
N MET A 673 -10.22 -1.59 -9.05
CA MET A 673 -10.41 -2.28 -10.32
C MET A 673 -9.21 -2.16 -11.28
N TYR A 674 -8.24 -1.28 -11.01
CA TYR A 674 -7.02 -1.16 -11.84
C TYR A 674 -6.14 -2.41 -11.65
N LEU A 675 -5.78 -3.06 -12.77
CA LEU A 675 -5.11 -4.37 -12.75
C LEU A 675 -3.60 -4.32 -12.99
N SER A 676 -3.05 -3.17 -13.39
CA SER A 676 -1.61 -3.02 -13.62
C SER A 676 -0.84 -3.05 -12.30
N GLU A 677 0.37 -3.60 -12.32
CA GLU A 677 1.16 -3.79 -11.10
C GLU A 677 1.50 -2.46 -10.44
N ASP A 678 1.89 -1.46 -11.24
CA ASP A 678 2.13 -0.09 -10.78
C ASP A 678 0.93 0.56 -10.07
N CYS A 679 -0.30 0.30 -10.55
CA CYS A 679 -1.51 0.81 -9.91
C CYS A 679 -1.85 0.06 -8.62
N LYS A 680 -1.63 -1.27 -8.60
CA LYS A 680 -1.78 -2.07 -7.37
C LYS A 680 -0.80 -1.62 -6.30
N ASP A 681 0.43 -1.25 -6.65
CA ASP A 681 1.41 -0.73 -5.68
C ASP A 681 0.92 0.58 -5.04
N VAL A 682 0.35 1.49 -5.86
CA VAL A 682 -0.26 2.74 -5.36
C VAL A 682 -1.44 2.43 -4.42
N ILE A 683 -2.36 1.56 -4.82
CA ILE A 683 -3.52 1.19 -4.00
C ILE A 683 -3.07 0.49 -2.71
N THR A 684 -2.06 -0.36 -2.78
CA THR A 684 -1.48 -1.05 -1.62
C THR A 684 -0.88 -0.03 -0.65
N SER A 685 -0.21 1.01 -1.14
CA SER A 685 0.29 2.11 -0.30
C SER A 685 -0.84 2.85 0.42
N TRP A 686 -1.99 3.07 -0.24
CA TRP A 686 -3.17 3.68 0.38
C TRP A 686 -3.79 2.77 1.45
N VAL A 687 -3.83 1.46 1.22
CA VAL A 687 -4.28 0.48 2.22
C VAL A 687 -3.37 0.50 3.45
N HIS A 688 -2.06 0.59 3.27
CA HIS A 688 -1.11 0.72 4.37
C HIS A 688 -1.33 2.02 5.16
N GLU A 689 -1.49 3.15 4.47
CA GLU A 689 -1.78 4.43 5.12
C GLU A 689 -3.12 4.39 5.89
N LEU A 690 -4.18 3.79 5.31
CA LEU A 690 -5.46 3.62 6.00
C LEU A 690 -5.31 2.80 7.28
N ASN A 691 -4.53 1.71 7.24
CA ASN A 691 -4.24 0.89 8.42
C ASN A 691 -3.47 1.69 9.49
N ASP A 692 -2.49 2.49 9.10
CA ASP A 692 -1.72 3.34 10.03
C ASP A 692 -2.60 4.38 10.71
N ILE A 693 -3.46 5.08 9.95
CA ILE A 693 -4.41 6.06 10.49
C ILE A 693 -5.38 5.37 11.46
N THR A 694 -5.87 4.20 11.08
CA THR A 694 -6.77 3.37 11.88
C THR A 694 -6.14 2.95 13.21
N LEU A 695 -4.86 2.58 13.22
CA LEU A 695 -4.10 2.27 14.42
C LEU A 695 -3.84 3.50 15.29
N LYS A 696 -3.56 4.66 14.69
CA LYS A 696 -3.42 5.93 15.43
C LYS A 696 -4.71 6.29 16.14
N MET A 697 -5.85 6.30 15.43
CA MET A 697 -7.16 6.58 16.03
C MET A 697 -7.50 5.60 17.15
N LYS A 698 -7.24 4.29 16.97
CA LYS A 698 -7.42 3.28 18.03
C LYS A 698 -6.66 3.68 19.30
N LYS A 699 -5.37 4.00 19.16
CA LYS A 699 -4.49 4.35 20.30
C LYS A 699 -4.88 5.65 21.00
N MET A 700 -5.56 6.57 20.31
CA MET A 700 -6.05 7.82 20.91
C MET A 700 -7.15 7.59 21.95
N SER A 701 -7.99 6.56 21.78
CA SER A 701 -8.99 6.15 22.79
C SER A 701 -8.36 5.26 23.86
N ASN A 702 -7.89 4.08 23.46
CA ASN A 702 -7.23 3.14 24.36
C ASN A 702 -6.12 2.40 23.59
N PRO A 703 -4.88 2.35 24.10
CA PRO A 703 -3.74 1.80 23.36
C PRO A 703 -3.86 0.29 23.06
N TYR A 704 -4.60 -0.46 23.88
CA TYR A 704 -4.72 -1.91 23.78
C TYR A 704 -5.95 -2.33 22.96
N PHE A 705 -7.12 -1.78 23.29
CA PHE A 705 -8.41 -2.21 22.74
C PHE A 705 -9.15 -1.11 21.96
N GLY A 706 -8.70 0.14 21.97
CA GLY A 706 -9.39 1.26 21.32
C GLY A 706 -10.75 1.60 21.93
N SER A 707 -11.63 2.18 21.13
CA SER A 707 -12.94 2.67 21.59
C SER A 707 -13.88 1.56 22.09
N ILE A 708 -14.67 1.80 23.14
CA ILE A 708 -15.69 0.87 23.62
C ILE A 708 -16.81 0.64 22.60
N PHE A 709 -17.10 1.65 21.78
CA PHE A 709 -18.26 1.64 20.88
C PHE A 709 -17.95 1.10 19.49
N ARG A 710 -16.67 1.12 19.09
CA ARG A 710 -16.30 0.88 17.69
C ARG A 710 -15.03 0.05 17.57
N THR A 711 -15.10 -0.96 16.72
CA THR A 711 -13.91 -1.57 16.11
C THR A 711 -13.44 -0.73 14.93
N HIS A 712 -12.42 -1.10 14.17
CA HIS A 712 -11.95 -0.26 13.07
C HIS A 712 -13.04 0.20 12.09
N VAL A 713 -14.04 -0.64 11.83
CA VAL A 713 -15.12 -0.35 10.87
C VAL A 713 -16.49 -0.42 11.56
N SER A 714 -16.76 -1.52 12.26
CA SER A 714 -18.09 -1.86 12.76
C SER A 714 -18.29 -1.41 14.22
N PRO A 715 -19.53 -1.15 14.65
CA PRO A 715 -19.88 -1.06 16.06
C PRO A 715 -19.47 -2.34 16.82
N THR A 716 -19.11 -2.22 18.09
CA THR A 716 -18.78 -3.36 18.95
C THR A 716 -20.01 -4.19 19.30
N ALA A 717 -19.81 -5.41 19.82
CA ALA A 717 -20.89 -6.19 20.41
C ALA A 717 -21.61 -5.43 21.55
N PHE A 718 -20.86 -4.63 22.33
CA PHE A 718 -21.42 -3.70 23.31
C PHE A 718 -22.36 -2.67 22.68
N SER A 719 -21.90 -1.96 21.65
CA SER A 719 -22.74 -1.01 20.92
C SER A 719 -23.99 -1.65 20.30
N ARG A 720 -23.89 -2.89 19.83
CA ARG A 720 -25.06 -3.61 19.32
C ARG A 720 -26.15 -3.76 20.38
N ASN A 721 -25.77 -4.13 21.60
CA ASN A 721 -26.72 -4.28 22.70
C ASN A 721 -27.25 -2.90 23.13
N LEU A 722 -26.39 -1.89 23.21
CA LEU A 722 -26.78 -0.52 23.51
C LEU A 722 -27.85 0.02 22.53
N PHE A 723 -27.59 -0.10 21.23
CA PHE A 723 -28.53 0.40 20.20
C PHE A 723 -29.82 -0.39 20.13
N ARG A 724 -29.81 -1.65 20.57
CA ARG A 724 -30.98 -2.53 20.53
C ARG A 724 -31.88 -2.39 21.75
N PHE A 725 -31.30 -2.12 22.92
CA PHE A 725 -32.00 -2.21 24.21
C PHE A 725 -32.14 -0.88 24.93
N ALA A 726 -31.59 0.22 24.41
CA ALA A 726 -31.77 1.54 24.99
C ALA A 726 -32.37 2.50 23.96
N ASP A 727 -33.54 3.06 24.26
CA ASP A 727 -34.16 4.11 23.46
C ASP A 727 -33.29 5.37 23.42
N ILE A 728 -32.75 5.73 24.57
CA ILE A 728 -31.81 6.84 24.75
C ILE A 728 -30.60 6.38 25.57
N TYR A 729 -29.47 7.05 25.42
CA TYR A 729 -28.31 6.83 26.27
C TYR A 729 -27.56 8.14 26.53
N THR A 730 -26.89 8.20 27.68
CA THR A 730 -26.16 9.39 28.12
C THR A 730 -25.05 9.01 29.10
N SER A 731 -24.11 9.91 29.37
CA SER A 731 -22.99 9.61 30.29
C SER A 731 -23.40 9.56 31.75
N LYS A 732 -24.37 10.39 32.14
CA LYS A 732 -24.82 10.57 33.52
C LYS A 732 -26.31 10.88 33.52
N LEU A 733 -27.02 10.42 34.55
CA LEU A 733 -28.45 10.67 34.69
C LEU A 733 -28.79 12.17 34.67
N ILE A 734 -27.95 13.01 35.28
CA ILE A 734 -28.18 14.46 35.37
C ILE A 734 -28.19 15.19 34.02
N ASN A 735 -27.66 14.56 32.97
CA ASN A 735 -27.78 15.10 31.63
C ASN A 735 -29.24 15.19 31.16
N MET A 736 -30.20 14.55 31.86
CA MET A 736 -31.64 14.70 31.61
C MET A 736 -32.22 16.02 32.16
N SER A 737 -31.57 16.68 33.12
CA SER A 737 -32.10 17.88 33.79
C SER A 737 -32.46 19.05 32.86
N PRO A 738 -31.73 19.31 31.75
CA PRO A 738 -32.09 20.39 30.82
C PRO A 738 -33.35 20.11 29.99
N TYR A 739 -33.86 18.88 29.98
CA TYR A 739 -34.99 18.46 29.17
C TYR A 739 -36.28 18.53 29.98
N SER A 740 -37.33 19.10 29.39
CA SER A 740 -38.66 19.12 29.98
C SER A 740 -39.31 17.74 29.95
N THR A 741 -40.31 17.50 30.81
CA THR A 741 -41.07 16.25 30.88
C THR A 741 -42.00 16.02 29.68
N ASP A 742 -42.04 16.94 28.72
CA ASP A 742 -42.71 16.84 27.42
C ASP A 742 -41.74 16.88 26.23
N HIS A 743 -40.42 16.79 26.50
CA HIS A 743 -39.42 16.75 25.44
C HIS A 743 -39.55 15.49 24.59
N VAL A 744 -39.32 15.62 23.29
CA VAL A 744 -39.33 14.51 22.34
C VAL A 744 -37.94 14.30 21.75
N PHE A 745 -37.38 13.12 21.99
CA PHE A 745 -36.13 12.67 21.41
C PHE A 745 -36.36 12.03 20.05
N TYR A 746 -35.56 12.44 19.07
CA TYR A 746 -35.60 11.93 17.70
C TYR A 746 -34.28 11.23 17.35
N PRO A 747 -34.32 9.98 16.86
CA PRO A 747 -33.12 9.29 16.45
C PRO A 747 -32.56 9.91 15.17
N ARG A 748 -31.23 9.96 15.06
CA ARG A 748 -30.59 10.38 13.81
C ARG A 748 -30.81 9.30 12.76
N ARG A 749 -31.37 9.67 11.60
CA ARG A 749 -31.54 8.74 10.47
C ARG A 749 -30.17 8.25 9.98
N GLY A 750 -29.83 7.02 10.30
CA GLY A 750 -28.68 6.32 9.70
C GLY A 750 -29.00 5.91 8.27
N ALA A 751 -28.17 6.34 7.32
CA ALA A 751 -28.32 5.92 5.92
C ALA A 751 -27.90 4.44 5.76
N LEU A 752 -28.75 3.64 5.12
CA LEU A 752 -28.41 2.29 4.69
C LEU A 752 -27.35 2.35 3.57
N PRO A 753 -26.58 1.27 3.32
CA PRO A 753 -25.50 1.29 2.32
C PRO A 753 -25.92 1.67 0.89
N HIS A 754 -27.20 1.46 0.52
CA HIS A 754 -27.75 1.84 -0.79
C HIS A 754 -28.46 3.20 -0.78
N GLU A 755 -28.59 3.84 0.38
CA GLU A 755 -29.20 5.16 0.50
C GLU A 755 -28.14 6.25 0.29
N PHE A 756 -28.57 7.36 -0.31
CA PHE A 756 -27.72 8.54 -0.42
C PHE A 756 -27.32 9.02 0.97
N ARG A 757 -26.01 9.18 1.21
CA ARG A 757 -25.54 9.98 2.34
C ARG A 757 -26.00 11.40 2.09
N HIS A 758 -26.90 11.91 2.93
CA HIS A 758 -27.39 13.29 2.82
C HIS A 758 -26.21 14.27 2.71
N TRP A 759 -26.37 15.25 1.82
CA TRP A 759 -25.45 16.36 1.64
C TRP A 759 -25.47 17.22 2.91
N THR A 760 -24.58 16.95 3.87
CA THR A 760 -24.25 17.95 4.88
C THR A 760 -23.34 18.94 4.18
N GLY A 761 -23.94 20.04 3.72
CA GLY A 761 -23.25 21.19 3.12
C GLY A 761 -22.11 21.71 3.97
#